data_AF-A0A3E4TUY8-F1
#
_entry.id   AF-A0A3E4TUY8-F1
#
_cell.length_a   1.000
_cell.length_b   1.000
_cell.length_c   1.000
_cell.angle_alpha   90.00
_cell.angle_beta   90.00
_cell.angle_gamma   90.00
#
_symmetry.space_group_name_H-M   'P 1'
#
loop_
_entity.id
_entity.type
_entity.pdbx_description
1 polymer ?
#
loop_
_entity_poly.entity_id
_entity_poly.type
_entity_poly.pdbx_seq_one_letter_code
_entity_poly.pdbx_strand_id
1 'polypeptide(L)'
;MIYDLGIIIPVYRPRESIGILTDRIRELFSEKLTLRICIVDDSGRPETAAFLAGICRSPVTAILVLDRNYGQQAATLCGLEHLDPCRYYATIDDDLEQPPEMLATLYDTIRQGYDIVYGVPAVSRRSLYRRAGSYMRDGLFSLFLGVPEGVRVSSLRIMTADLVKEACRLKPNGFFYLSASVFKGSTRPVRAVSIPYRRESNSEEDWNHALFQKKSAEKTISGYSALSLLRLYTKLFLNYTCFSAAKRNCSRGAKPLYRISRRIRAPRLMILGGSNCQVHAFQRAKTLGMDTILADYTRSPSGARYAGLHEPVSTFDIEGCIRAAREHHADAVMTMGTDQPVYTAASVSSALNLPSLLSVGEALSVTNKKHMKTILKEAGIPAAHFRFIHQGMEAGSLDGLQSPYVIKPLDSQGQRGIYRLNTPEEVFSHLEDTLSYSREQEALVEEFCESTEITVSGWLHEGKLHILTVTDRLLYPDPVHIGVCVGHRFPTVHMDRYAEIESISRRTAAAFGIVNGPFYLQLLVGKDGIQVNELASRIGGAFEDVFIPFLTGFDILGAVIRSALGMSAEPPSMDCLEAAAEGRSVAVQLLFCRPGDILSITPLEELLALPYVLDAGYNYLPGQTIPAMENATARFGHAVLWGDDANISANIHDFYHRLSVRSTQGEEMITNFYGLHKGD
;
A
#
# COMPACT_ATOMS: atom_id res chain seq x y z
N MET A 1 2.65 -4.06 -11.44
CA MET A 1 1.78 -5.26 -11.45
C MET A 1 1.26 -5.49 -12.86
N ILE A 2 1.17 -6.74 -13.34
CA ILE A 2 0.34 -7.06 -14.51
C ILE A 2 -0.81 -7.92 -14.01
N TYR A 3 -2.03 -7.38 -14.01
CA TYR A 3 -3.25 -8.11 -13.66
C TYR A 3 -3.52 -9.20 -14.71
N ASP A 4 -4.20 -10.28 -14.34
CA ASP A 4 -4.54 -11.33 -15.29
C ASP A 4 -5.59 -10.84 -16.29
N LEU A 5 -6.62 -10.12 -15.82
CA LEU A 5 -7.73 -9.66 -16.64
C LEU A 5 -8.14 -8.22 -16.30
N GLY A 6 -8.22 -7.37 -17.32
CA GLY A 6 -8.82 -6.05 -17.27
C GLY A 6 -10.13 -6.01 -18.05
N ILE A 7 -11.21 -5.47 -17.48
CA ILE A 7 -12.53 -5.40 -18.12
C ILE A 7 -12.94 -3.94 -18.27
N ILE A 8 -13.21 -3.50 -19.49
CA ILE A 8 -13.65 -2.14 -19.79
C ILE A 8 -15.15 -2.14 -20.05
N ILE A 9 -15.87 -1.29 -19.33
CA ILE A 9 -17.32 -1.12 -19.43
C ILE A 9 -17.62 0.35 -19.80
N PRO A 10 -17.81 0.66 -21.10
CA PRO A 10 -18.23 1.99 -21.51
C PRO A 10 -19.70 2.21 -21.12
N VAL A 11 -19.99 3.35 -20.52
CA VAL A 11 -21.30 3.66 -19.93
C VAL A 11 -21.81 4.99 -20.49
N TYR A 12 -23.09 5.03 -20.86
CA TYR A 12 -23.78 6.27 -21.21
C TYR A 12 -25.20 6.27 -20.60
N ARG A 13 -25.43 7.14 -19.61
CA ARG A 13 -26.66 7.17 -18.79
C ARG A 13 -26.88 5.86 -18.01
N PRO A 14 -25.97 5.55 -17.06
CA PRO A 14 -26.02 4.29 -16.31
C PRO A 14 -27.33 4.12 -15.55
N ARG A 15 -27.68 2.86 -15.34
CA ARG A 15 -28.78 2.39 -14.50
C ARG A 15 -28.21 1.51 -13.38
N GLU A 16 -29.07 1.00 -12.50
CA GLU A 16 -28.66 0.05 -11.45
C GLU A 16 -28.05 -1.25 -12.00
N SER A 17 -28.31 -1.58 -13.27
CA SER A 17 -27.75 -2.74 -13.98
C SER A 17 -26.21 -2.78 -13.96
N ILE A 18 -25.53 -1.63 -13.95
CA ILE A 18 -24.06 -1.59 -13.90
C ILE A 18 -23.50 -2.10 -12.57
N GLY A 19 -24.19 -1.82 -11.45
CA GLY A 19 -23.81 -2.32 -10.13
C GLY A 19 -23.86 -3.86 -10.11
N ILE A 20 -25.00 -4.40 -10.54
CA ILE A 20 -25.25 -5.85 -10.67
C ILE A 20 -24.21 -6.50 -11.60
N LEU A 21 -23.92 -5.89 -12.74
CA LEU A 21 -22.90 -6.36 -13.67
C LEU A 21 -21.53 -6.44 -13.00
N THR A 22 -21.09 -5.38 -12.33
CA THR A 22 -19.78 -5.36 -11.65
C THR A 22 -19.68 -6.37 -10.52
N ASP A 23 -20.77 -6.59 -9.78
CA ASP A 23 -20.82 -7.56 -8.69
C ASP A 23 -20.74 -9.00 -9.23
N ARG A 24 -21.52 -9.33 -10.27
CA ARG A 24 -21.47 -10.65 -10.94
C ARG A 24 -20.09 -10.93 -11.53
N ILE A 25 -19.46 -9.95 -12.17
CA ILE A 25 -18.10 -10.07 -12.69
C ILE A 25 -17.11 -10.36 -11.56
N ARG A 26 -17.23 -9.63 -10.44
CA ARG A 26 -16.34 -9.81 -9.29
C ARG A 26 -16.49 -11.22 -8.71
N GLU A 27 -17.71 -11.69 -8.49
CA GLU A 27 -18.00 -13.03 -7.98
C GLU A 27 -17.50 -14.13 -8.93
N LEU A 28 -17.65 -13.92 -10.25
CA LEU A 28 -17.21 -14.89 -11.24
C LEU A 28 -15.70 -15.18 -11.18
N PHE A 29 -14.90 -14.15 -10.93
CA PHE A 29 -13.44 -14.18 -10.95
C PHE A 29 -12.77 -14.09 -9.58
N SER A 30 -13.53 -13.85 -8.51
CA SER A 30 -12.99 -13.74 -7.15
C SER A 30 -12.15 -14.97 -6.82
N GLU A 31 -10.97 -14.75 -6.24
CA GLU A 31 -10.01 -15.80 -5.84
C GLU A 31 -9.39 -16.63 -6.98
N LYS A 32 -9.88 -16.51 -8.23
CA LYS A 32 -9.35 -17.27 -9.38
C LYS A 32 -8.20 -16.57 -10.09
N LEU A 33 -8.24 -15.24 -10.14
CA LEU A 33 -7.26 -14.43 -10.84
C LEU A 33 -7.25 -12.99 -10.32
N THR A 34 -6.21 -12.23 -10.70
CA THR A 34 -6.13 -10.79 -10.42
C THR A 34 -6.93 -10.00 -11.45
N LEU A 35 -7.95 -9.27 -10.99
CA LEU A 35 -8.95 -8.58 -11.83
C LEU A 35 -8.86 -7.06 -11.70
N ARG A 36 -9.07 -6.35 -12.80
CA ARG A 36 -9.41 -4.92 -12.81
C ARG A 36 -10.65 -4.62 -13.65
N ILE A 37 -11.52 -3.76 -13.15
CA ILE A 37 -12.70 -3.26 -13.88
C ILE A 37 -12.53 -1.76 -14.10
N CYS A 38 -12.72 -1.31 -15.33
CA CYS A 38 -12.69 0.10 -15.72
C CYS A 38 -14.04 0.50 -16.29
N ILE A 39 -14.81 1.25 -15.51
CA ILE A 39 -16.02 1.90 -15.99
C ILE A 39 -15.61 3.22 -16.63
N VAL A 40 -16.09 3.48 -17.85
CA VAL A 40 -15.83 4.75 -18.53
C VAL A 40 -17.14 5.49 -18.73
N ASP A 41 -17.35 6.53 -17.94
CA ASP A 41 -18.53 7.39 -18.02
C ASP A 41 -18.39 8.41 -19.16
N ASP A 42 -19.17 8.20 -20.22
CA ASP A 42 -19.25 9.04 -21.41
C ASP A 42 -20.44 10.03 -21.37
N SER A 43 -21.04 10.23 -20.19
CA SER A 43 -22.18 11.15 -20.03
C SER A 43 -21.77 12.62 -20.05
N GLY A 44 -20.57 12.94 -19.54
CA GLY A 44 -20.13 14.31 -19.29
C GLY A 44 -20.83 15.02 -18.13
N ARG A 45 -21.48 14.27 -17.22
CA ARG A 45 -22.33 14.83 -16.16
C ARG A 45 -21.81 14.49 -14.76
N PRO A 46 -21.55 15.49 -13.88
CA PRO A 46 -21.06 15.23 -12.52
C PRO A 46 -21.94 14.29 -11.69
N GLU A 47 -23.26 14.39 -11.82
CA GLU A 47 -24.22 13.53 -11.12
C GLU A 47 -24.07 12.04 -11.47
N THR A 48 -23.63 11.73 -12.68
CA THR A 48 -23.42 10.34 -13.14
C THR A 48 -22.21 9.71 -12.46
N ALA A 49 -21.14 10.47 -12.29
CA ALA A 49 -19.94 10.02 -11.59
C ALA A 49 -20.21 9.70 -10.12
N ALA A 50 -21.01 10.53 -9.42
CA ALA A 50 -21.40 10.29 -8.04
C ALA A 50 -22.28 9.04 -7.89
N PHE A 51 -23.22 8.84 -8.81
CA PHE A 51 -24.04 7.63 -8.88
C PHE A 51 -23.18 6.38 -9.03
N LEU A 52 -22.31 6.33 -10.04
CA LEU A 52 -21.41 5.20 -10.29
C LEU A 52 -20.50 4.90 -9.09
N ALA A 53 -19.93 5.92 -8.44
CA ALA A 53 -19.12 5.75 -7.23
C ALA A 53 -19.93 5.19 -6.04
N GLY A 54 -21.24 5.47 -6.00
CA GLY A 54 -22.15 4.94 -5.00
C GLY A 54 -22.43 3.45 -5.16
N ILE A 55 -22.64 2.99 -6.40
CA ILE A 55 -23.11 1.61 -6.69
C ILE A 55 -22.01 0.64 -7.11
N CYS A 56 -20.86 1.11 -7.59
CA CYS A 56 -19.74 0.27 -8.02
C CYS A 56 -18.57 0.34 -7.02
N ARG A 57 -18.86 0.15 -5.73
CA ARG A 57 -17.86 0.21 -4.65
C ARG A 57 -17.03 -1.07 -4.62
N SER A 58 -15.85 -1.05 -5.23
CA SER A 58 -14.90 -2.14 -5.10
C SER A 58 -13.47 -1.68 -5.33
N PRO A 59 -12.47 -2.20 -4.58
CA PRO A 59 -11.07 -1.88 -4.82
C PRO A 59 -10.58 -2.22 -6.24
N VAL A 60 -11.18 -3.25 -6.87
CA VAL A 60 -10.82 -3.66 -8.24
C VAL A 60 -11.42 -2.76 -9.32
N THR A 61 -12.34 -1.85 -8.97
CA THR A 61 -13.06 -1.00 -9.92
C THR A 61 -12.51 0.43 -9.94
N ALA A 62 -12.20 0.92 -11.14
CA ALA A 62 -11.90 2.31 -11.42
C ALA A 62 -12.96 2.91 -12.34
N ILE A 63 -13.32 4.18 -12.12
CA ILE A 63 -14.23 4.95 -12.96
C ILE A 63 -13.44 6.10 -13.59
N LEU A 64 -13.44 6.15 -14.91
CA LEU A 64 -12.90 7.26 -15.70
C LEU A 64 -14.06 8.10 -16.21
N VAL A 65 -14.12 9.37 -15.80
CA VAL A 65 -15.18 10.29 -16.20
C VAL A 65 -14.67 11.16 -17.34
N LEU A 66 -15.37 11.14 -18.48
CA LEU A 66 -15.08 12.01 -19.61
C LEU A 66 -15.73 13.38 -19.42
N ASP A 67 -15.13 14.43 -19.98
CA ASP A 67 -15.63 15.81 -19.84
C ASP A 67 -16.88 16.11 -20.67
N ARG A 68 -17.24 15.23 -21.62
CA ARG A 68 -18.45 15.26 -22.46
C ARG A 68 -18.63 13.89 -23.13
N ASN A 69 -19.71 13.75 -23.92
CA ASN A 69 -19.94 12.58 -24.76
C ASN A 69 -19.03 12.58 -26.00
N TYR A 70 -18.23 11.52 -26.15
CA TYR A 70 -17.39 11.21 -27.31
C TYR A 70 -17.84 9.94 -28.07
N GLY A 71 -18.71 9.14 -27.47
CA GLY A 71 -19.24 7.89 -27.99
C GLY A 71 -18.48 6.65 -27.50
N GLN A 72 -19.13 5.49 -27.60
CA GLN A 72 -18.67 4.20 -27.07
C GLN A 72 -17.24 3.81 -27.50
N GLN A 73 -16.84 4.10 -28.74
CA GLN A 73 -15.49 3.76 -29.22
C GLN A 73 -14.40 4.58 -28.53
N ALA A 74 -14.64 5.88 -28.27
CA ALA A 74 -13.71 6.74 -27.55
C ALA A 74 -13.66 6.38 -26.06
N ALA A 75 -14.81 6.05 -25.46
CA ALA A 75 -14.88 5.54 -24.09
C ALA A 75 -14.11 4.21 -23.94
N THR A 76 -14.29 3.27 -24.87
CA THR A 76 -13.56 2.00 -24.88
C THR A 76 -12.05 2.23 -25.02
N LEU A 77 -11.63 3.12 -25.92
CA LEU A 77 -10.22 3.49 -26.07
C LEU A 77 -9.65 4.09 -24.77
N CYS A 78 -10.38 5.02 -24.16
CA CYS A 78 -10.00 5.63 -22.89
C CYS A 78 -9.74 4.57 -21.82
N GLY A 79 -10.66 3.60 -21.66
CA GLY A 79 -10.48 2.48 -20.74
C GLY A 79 -9.25 1.63 -21.06
N LEU A 80 -9.03 1.27 -22.33
CA LEU A 80 -7.87 0.47 -22.75
C LEU A 80 -6.53 1.18 -22.54
N GLU A 81 -6.49 2.51 -22.67
CA GLU A 81 -5.26 3.31 -22.50
C GLU A 81 -4.94 3.68 -21.06
N HIS A 82 -5.93 3.62 -20.15
CA HIS A 82 -5.79 4.11 -18.78
C HIS A 82 -6.10 3.10 -17.69
N LEU A 83 -6.61 1.92 -18.03
CA LEU A 83 -6.65 0.79 -17.10
C LEU A 83 -5.23 0.34 -16.78
N ASP A 84 -5.03 -0.21 -15.58
CA ASP A 84 -3.76 -0.79 -15.18
C ASP A 84 -3.28 -1.86 -16.18
N PRO A 85 -1.96 -2.12 -16.27
CA PRO A 85 -1.44 -3.18 -17.12
C PRO A 85 -2.07 -4.54 -16.80
N CYS A 86 -2.66 -5.18 -17.82
CA CYS A 86 -3.30 -6.50 -17.73
C CYS A 86 -2.73 -7.44 -18.80
N ARG A 87 -2.72 -8.76 -18.55
CA ARG A 87 -2.33 -9.78 -19.55
C ARG A 87 -3.37 -9.87 -20.67
N TYR A 88 -4.64 -9.79 -20.29
CA TYR A 88 -5.78 -9.77 -21.21
C TYR A 88 -6.72 -8.63 -20.88
N TYR A 89 -7.35 -8.08 -21.92
CA TYR A 89 -8.32 -6.99 -21.81
C TYR A 89 -9.64 -7.40 -22.46
N ALA A 90 -10.73 -7.32 -21.72
CA ALA A 90 -12.08 -7.57 -22.20
C ALA A 90 -12.92 -6.29 -22.26
N THR A 91 -13.94 -6.30 -23.09
CA THR A 91 -14.96 -5.25 -23.15
C THR A 91 -16.35 -5.90 -23.07
N ILE A 92 -17.26 -5.27 -22.33
CA ILE A 92 -18.66 -5.70 -22.15
C ILE A 92 -19.55 -4.46 -22.02
N ASP A 93 -20.79 -4.54 -22.50
CA ASP A 93 -21.76 -3.44 -22.38
C ASP A 93 -22.47 -3.44 -21.01
N ASP A 94 -23.07 -2.32 -20.60
CA ASP A 94 -23.61 -2.08 -19.25
C ASP A 94 -25.08 -2.50 -19.03
N ASP A 95 -25.72 -3.08 -20.06
CA ASP A 95 -27.16 -3.35 -20.13
C ASP A 95 -27.60 -4.75 -19.68
N LEU A 96 -26.66 -5.62 -19.30
CA LEU A 96 -26.88 -7.04 -18.96
C LEU A 96 -27.51 -7.89 -20.10
N GLU A 97 -27.62 -7.40 -21.35
CA GLU A 97 -28.01 -8.26 -22.48
C GLU A 97 -26.93 -9.33 -22.77
N GLN A 98 -25.69 -9.05 -22.35
CA GLN A 98 -24.52 -9.90 -22.43
C GLN A 98 -24.31 -10.62 -21.09
N PRO A 99 -24.41 -11.96 -21.03
CA PRO A 99 -24.20 -12.69 -19.78
C PRO A 99 -22.75 -12.53 -19.30
N PRO A 100 -22.50 -12.04 -18.08
CA PRO A 100 -21.16 -11.86 -17.53
C PRO A 100 -20.32 -13.15 -17.55
N GLU A 101 -20.96 -14.31 -17.40
CA GLU A 101 -20.32 -15.65 -17.41
C GLU A 101 -19.62 -15.93 -18.74
N MET A 102 -20.05 -15.28 -19.82
CA MET A 102 -19.38 -15.38 -21.11
C MET A 102 -17.94 -14.86 -21.03
N LEU A 103 -17.63 -13.90 -20.15
CA LEU A 103 -16.26 -13.41 -19.94
C LEU A 103 -15.32 -14.54 -19.47
N ALA A 104 -15.79 -15.46 -18.62
CA ALA A 104 -15.00 -16.62 -18.22
C ALA A 104 -14.72 -17.56 -19.39
N THR A 105 -15.74 -17.82 -20.22
CA THR A 105 -15.58 -18.64 -21.44
C THR A 105 -14.59 -17.99 -22.43
N LEU A 106 -14.68 -16.68 -22.60
CA LEU A 106 -13.75 -15.90 -23.42
C LEU A 106 -12.32 -15.98 -22.86
N TYR A 107 -12.16 -15.85 -21.54
CA TYR A 107 -10.88 -15.95 -20.84
C TYR A 107 -10.21 -17.32 -21.02
N ASP A 108 -10.97 -18.41 -20.85
CA ASP A 108 -10.43 -19.76 -21.06
C ASP A 108 -10.04 -19.99 -22.52
N THR A 109 -10.80 -19.42 -23.46
CA THR A 109 -10.51 -19.56 -24.88
C THR A 109 -9.28 -18.77 -25.30
N ILE A 110 -9.12 -17.51 -24.87
CA ILE A 110 -7.97 -16.71 -25.31
C ILE A 110 -6.63 -17.33 -24.86
N ARG A 111 -6.62 -17.99 -23.69
CA ARG A 111 -5.47 -18.72 -23.16
C ARG A 111 -5.04 -19.93 -24.01
N GLN A 112 -5.88 -20.40 -24.93
CA GLN A 112 -5.53 -21.43 -25.91
C GLN A 112 -4.65 -20.89 -27.05
N GLY A 113 -4.26 -19.60 -26.99
CA GLY A 113 -3.39 -18.96 -27.96
C GLY A 113 -4.15 -18.21 -29.04
N TYR A 114 -5.34 -17.68 -28.77
CA TYR A 114 -5.97 -16.69 -29.66
C TYR A 114 -5.49 -15.29 -29.29
N ASP A 115 -5.51 -14.37 -30.25
CA ASP A 115 -5.15 -12.97 -30.01
C ASP A 115 -6.38 -12.14 -29.62
N ILE A 116 -7.56 -12.54 -30.12
CA ILE A 116 -8.86 -11.96 -29.81
C ILE A 116 -9.96 -13.02 -29.88
N VAL A 117 -10.90 -12.99 -28.92
CA VAL A 117 -12.08 -13.87 -28.90
C VAL A 117 -13.33 -13.00 -28.74
N TYR A 118 -14.33 -13.23 -29.58
CA TYR A 118 -15.61 -12.50 -29.55
C TYR A 118 -16.74 -13.33 -28.97
N GLY A 119 -17.57 -12.73 -28.12
CA GLY A 119 -18.88 -13.28 -27.74
C GLY A 119 -19.95 -12.75 -28.68
N VAL A 120 -20.68 -13.65 -29.35
CA VAL A 120 -21.70 -13.27 -30.35
C VAL A 120 -23.06 -13.89 -30.02
N PRO A 121 -24.19 -13.18 -30.21
CA PRO A 121 -25.50 -13.77 -29.98
C PRO A 121 -25.73 -15.02 -30.85
N ALA A 122 -26.28 -16.06 -30.25
CA ALA A 122 -26.77 -17.24 -30.96
C ALA A 122 -27.90 -16.82 -31.91
N VAL A 123 -27.87 -17.31 -33.14
CA VAL A 123 -28.84 -16.95 -34.17
C VAL A 123 -30.20 -17.58 -33.82
N SER A 124 -31.22 -16.76 -33.53
CA SER A 124 -32.58 -17.27 -33.34
C SER A 124 -33.21 -17.68 -34.68
N ARG A 125 -33.97 -18.79 -34.68
CA ARG A 125 -34.55 -19.42 -35.87
C ARG A 125 -35.74 -18.68 -36.53
N ARG A 126 -35.95 -17.37 -36.33
CA ARG A 126 -37.12 -16.66 -36.92
C ARG A 126 -36.75 -15.41 -37.77
N SER A 127 -37.28 -15.42 -39.00
CA SER A 127 -37.26 -14.42 -40.09
C SER A 127 -36.10 -14.51 -41.11
N LEU A 128 -36.39 -15.10 -42.28
CA LEU A 128 -35.51 -15.24 -43.45
C LEU A 128 -35.11 -13.88 -44.07
N TYR A 129 -35.94 -12.83 -43.93
CA TYR A 129 -35.67 -11.51 -44.53
C TYR A 129 -34.63 -10.68 -43.76
N ARG A 130 -34.35 -10.99 -42.48
CA ARG A 130 -33.22 -10.39 -41.73
C ARG A 130 -31.86 -10.97 -42.13
N ARG A 131 -31.82 -12.15 -42.78
CA ARG A 131 -30.57 -12.84 -43.15
C ARG A 131 -29.80 -12.07 -44.22
N ALA A 132 -30.45 -11.61 -45.30
CA ALA A 132 -29.78 -10.94 -46.42
C ALA A 132 -29.06 -9.64 -46.03
N GLY A 133 -29.71 -8.80 -45.21
CA GLY A 133 -29.12 -7.56 -44.71
C GLY A 133 -27.97 -7.77 -43.72
N SER A 134 -28.00 -8.84 -42.92
CA SER A 134 -26.87 -9.19 -42.04
C SER A 134 -25.70 -9.75 -42.84
N TYR A 135 -25.94 -10.68 -43.77
CA TYR A 135 -24.88 -11.23 -44.62
C TYR A 135 -24.19 -10.16 -45.49
N MET A 136 -24.94 -9.19 -46.02
CA MET A 136 -24.34 -8.04 -46.73
C MET A 136 -23.49 -7.15 -45.81
N ARG A 137 -23.98 -6.83 -44.60
CA ARG A 137 -23.20 -6.06 -43.63
C ARG A 137 -21.97 -6.80 -43.17
N ASP A 138 -22.10 -8.09 -42.84
CA ASP A 138 -21.03 -8.93 -42.32
C ASP A 138 -19.96 -9.18 -43.39
N GLY A 139 -20.38 -9.36 -44.66
CA GLY A 139 -19.48 -9.47 -45.81
C GLY A 139 -18.73 -8.18 -46.15
N LEU A 140 -19.41 -7.03 -46.19
CA LEU A 140 -18.75 -5.73 -46.40
C LEU A 140 -17.78 -5.40 -45.26
N PHE A 141 -18.18 -5.71 -44.02
CA PHE A 141 -17.40 -5.42 -42.82
C PHE A 141 -16.17 -6.33 -42.73
N SER A 142 -16.30 -7.62 -43.06
CA SER A 142 -15.17 -8.56 -43.16
C SER A 142 -14.16 -8.13 -44.24
N LEU A 143 -14.65 -7.73 -45.43
CA LEU A 143 -13.81 -7.28 -46.54
C LEU A 143 -13.05 -5.98 -46.20
N PHE A 144 -13.72 -4.98 -45.63
CA PHE A 144 -13.06 -3.69 -45.32
C PHE A 144 -12.10 -3.77 -44.15
N LEU A 145 -12.44 -4.54 -43.12
CA LEU A 145 -11.63 -4.63 -41.90
C LEU A 145 -10.53 -5.69 -41.99
N GLY A 146 -10.60 -6.63 -42.93
CA GLY A 146 -9.65 -7.75 -43.01
C GLY A 146 -9.87 -8.78 -41.90
N VAL A 147 -11.13 -8.98 -41.51
CA VAL A 147 -11.51 -9.96 -40.46
C VAL A 147 -11.35 -11.37 -41.04
N PRO A 148 -10.73 -12.32 -40.32
CA PRO A 148 -10.63 -13.71 -40.75
C PRO A 148 -12.00 -14.32 -41.08
N GLU A 149 -12.03 -15.24 -42.04
CA GLU A 149 -13.25 -15.91 -42.46
C GLU A 149 -13.95 -16.60 -41.27
N GLY A 150 -15.28 -16.49 -41.19
CA GLY A 150 -16.08 -17.10 -40.13
C GLY A 150 -16.13 -16.32 -38.80
N VAL A 151 -15.32 -15.28 -38.63
CA VAL A 151 -15.31 -14.46 -37.41
C VAL A 151 -16.36 -13.35 -37.49
N ARG A 152 -17.25 -13.31 -36.50
CA ARG A 152 -18.23 -12.23 -36.28
C ARG A 152 -17.75 -11.31 -35.16
N VAL A 153 -17.80 -10.01 -35.43
CA VAL A 153 -17.34 -8.96 -34.51
C VAL A 153 -18.47 -8.52 -33.58
N SER A 154 -18.14 -8.26 -32.31
CA SER A 154 -19.07 -7.83 -31.26
C SER A 154 -18.40 -6.83 -30.31
N SER A 155 -19.20 -6.13 -29.50
CA SER A 155 -18.71 -5.35 -28.36
C SER A 155 -18.23 -6.25 -27.23
N LEU A 156 -18.81 -7.43 -27.04
CA LEU A 156 -18.32 -8.45 -26.11
C LEU A 156 -17.09 -9.15 -26.69
N ARG A 157 -15.91 -8.90 -26.11
CA ARG A 157 -14.65 -9.47 -26.60
C ARG A 157 -13.59 -9.53 -25.52
N ILE A 158 -12.55 -10.33 -25.74
CA ILE A 158 -11.30 -10.33 -24.97
C ILE A 158 -10.10 -10.34 -25.93
N MET A 159 -9.02 -9.67 -25.56
CA MET A 159 -7.82 -9.44 -26.38
C MET A 159 -6.55 -9.59 -25.55
N THR A 160 -5.46 -9.96 -26.20
CA THR A 160 -4.12 -9.95 -25.59
C THR A 160 -3.60 -8.52 -25.38
N ALA A 161 -2.76 -8.31 -24.35
CA ALA A 161 -2.14 -7.01 -24.07
C ALA A 161 -1.39 -6.42 -25.28
N ASP A 162 -0.63 -7.25 -25.99
CA ASP A 162 0.12 -6.82 -27.17
C ASP A 162 -0.80 -6.31 -28.28
N LEU A 163 -1.91 -7.02 -28.54
CA LEU A 163 -2.88 -6.61 -29.55
C LEU A 163 -3.58 -5.30 -29.17
N VAL A 164 -3.91 -5.11 -27.89
CA VAL A 164 -4.45 -3.84 -27.39
C VAL A 164 -3.46 -2.70 -27.60
N LYS A 165 -2.19 -2.91 -27.27
CA LYS A 165 -1.12 -1.91 -27.44
C LYS A 165 -0.95 -1.51 -28.91
N GLU A 166 -1.01 -2.46 -29.84
CA GLU A 166 -1.01 -2.19 -31.28
C GLU A 166 -2.27 -1.42 -31.73
N ALA A 167 -3.45 -1.87 -31.30
CA ALA A 167 -4.72 -1.26 -31.68
C ALA A 167 -4.85 0.19 -31.17
N CYS A 168 -4.45 0.47 -29.93
CA CYS A 168 -4.48 1.81 -29.36
C CYS A 168 -3.53 2.78 -30.09
N ARG A 169 -2.44 2.31 -30.71
CA ARG A 169 -1.54 3.19 -31.48
C ARG A 169 -2.14 3.68 -32.81
N LEU A 170 -3.03 2.89 -33.42
CA LEU A 170 -3.60 3.22 -34.73
C LEU A 170 -4.87 4.10 -34.59
N LYS A 171 -4.67 5.42 -34.68
CA LYS A 171 -5.72 6.46 -34.59
C LYS A 171 -5.71 7.39 -35.83
N PRO A 172 -5.94 6.88 -37.05
CA PRO A 172 -5.82 7.65 -38.28
C PRO A 172 -6.73 8.88 -38.28
N ASN A 173 -6.17 10.06 -38.56
CA ASN A 173 -6.87 11.36 -38.62
C ASN A 173 -7.76 11.67 -37.39
N GLY A 174 -7.40 11.17 -36.20
CA GLY A 174 -8.24 11.36 -35.01
C GLY A 174 -9.59 10.63 -35.11
N PHE A 175 -9.63 9.48 -35.79
CA PHE A 175 -10.76 8.56 -35.79
C PHE A 175 -10.31 7.20 -35.25
N PHE A 176 -11.13 6.60 -34.39
CA PHE A 176 -10.86 5.30 -33.78
C PHE A 176 -12.07 4.38 -33.86
N TYR A 177 -11.83 3.16 -34.30
CA TYR A 177 -12.79 2.07 -34.28
C TYR A 177 -12.05 0.77 -33.93
N LEU A 178 -12.32 0.21 -32.75
CA LEU A 178 -11.45 -0.81 -32.13
C LEU A 178 -11.21 -2.01 -33.04
N SER A 179 -12.25 -2.61 -33.62
CA SER A 179 -12.10 -3.79 -34.48
C SER A 179 -11.31 -3.46 -35.76
N ALA A 180 -11.46 -2.26 -36.31
CA ALA A 180 -10.68 -1.83 -37.47
C ALA A 180 -9.21 -1.65 -37.09
N SER A 181 -8.94 -1.00 -35.95
CA SER A 181 -7.59 -0.84 -35.43
C SER A 181 -6.91 -2.17 -35.09
N VAL A 182 -7.65 -3.16 -34.57
CA VAL A 182 -7.15 -4.51 -34.31
C VAL A 182 -6.67 -5.20 -35.59
N PHE A 183 -7.53 -5.30 -36.61
CA PHE A 183 -7.21 -6.08 -37.81
C PHE A 183 -6.32 -5.35 -38.80
N LYS A 184 -6.35 -4.01 -38.83
CA LYS A 184 -5.49 -3.20 -39.72
C LYS A 184 -4.21 -2.70 -39.07
N GLY A 185 -4.19 -2.61 -37.73
CA GLY A 185 -3.05 -2.10 -36.96
C GLY A 185 -2.06 -3.18 -36.54
N SER A 186 -2.47 -4.45 -36.56
CA SER A 186 -1.55 -5.52 -36.15
C SER A 186 -0.43 -5.74 -37.17
N THR A 187 0.76 -6.00 -36.63
CA THR A 187 1.97 -6.28 -37.43
C THR A 187 2.03 -7.72 -37.94
N ARG A 188 1.13 -8.58 -37.46
CA ARG A 188 1.06 -10.02 -37.76
C ARG A 188 -0.39 -10.45 -38.02
N PRO A 189 -0.62 -11.62 -38.65
CA PRO A 189 -1.95 -12.19 -38.75
C PRO A 189 -2.58 -12.38 -37.35
N VAL A 190 -3.80 -11.86 -37.17
CA VAL A 190 -4.54 -11.92 -35.91
C VAL A 190 -5.32 -13.23 -35.83
N ARG A 191 -5.04 -14.07 -34.82
CA ARG A 191 -5.81 -15.29 -34.54
C ARG A 191 -7.09 -14.91 -33.82
N ALA A 192 -8.22 -15.04 -34.49
CA ALA A 192 -9.53 -14.62 -33.99
C ALA A 192 -10.55 -15.75 -34.05
N VAL A 193 -11.45 -15.81 -33.06
CA VAL A 193 -12.58 -16.75 -33.03
C VAL A 193 -13.82 -16.10 -32.40
N SER A 194 -15.01 -16.59 -32.75
CA SER A 194 -16.30 -16.12 -32.20
C SER A 194 -17.04 -17.27 -31.52
N ILE A 195 -17.50 -17.06 -30.29
CA ILE A 195 -18.23 -18.03 -29.48
C ILE A 195 -19.68 -17.56 -29.31
N PRO A 196 -20.69 -18.43 -29.59
CA PRO A 196 -22.09 -18.06 -29.45
C PRO A 196 -22.54 -18.03 -27.97
N TYR A 197 -23.38 -17.06 -27.60
CA TYR A 197 -24.07 -17.00 -26.30
C TYR A 197 -25.58 -16.77 -26.43
N ARG A 198 -26.36 -17.15 -25.42
CA ARG A 198 -27.80 -16.84 -25.32
C ARG A 198 -27.97 -15.54 -24.53
N ARG A 199 -28.76 -14.59 -25.04
CA ARG A 199 -29.07 -13.33 -24.32
C ARG A 199 -29.89 -13.62 -23.07
N GLU A 200 -29.61 -12.89 -21.99
CA GLU A 200 -30.48 -12.87 -20.82
C GLU A 200 -31.75 -12.06 -21.12
N SER A 201 -32.89 -12.50 -20.60
CA SER A 201 -34.16 -11.79 -20.66
C SER A 201 -34.47 -11.25 -19.25
N ASN A 202 -34.58 -9.93 -19.09
CA ASN A 202 -34.96 -9.32 -17.82
C ASN A 202 -36.44 -9.57 -17.50
N SER A 203 -36.74 -10.75 -16.94
CA SER A 203 -38.07 -11.12 -16.48
C SER A 203 -38.33 -10.53 -15.09
N GLU A 204 -38.80 -9.27 -15.03
CA GLU A 204 -39.74 -8.75 -14.00
C GLU A 204 -40.12 -7.27 -14.22
N GLU A 205 -39.30 -6.46 -14.89
CA GLU A 205 -39.64 -5.05 -15.22
C GLU A 205 -40.48 -4.88 -16.51
N ASP A 206 -40.63 -5.94 -17.31
CA ASP A 206 -41.28 -5.90 -18.62
C ASP A 206 -42.77 -5.52 -18.58
N TRP A 207 -43.47 -5.75 -17.46
CA TRP A 207 -44.90 -5.45 -17.36
C TRP A 207 -45.21 -3.94 -17.29
N ASN A 208 -44.41 -3.17 -16.55
CA ASN A 208 -44.58 -1.71 -16.48
C ASN A 208 -43.98 -1.01 -17.71
N HIS A 209 -42.98 -1.61 -18.35
CA HIS A 209 -42.33 -1.06 -19.54
C HIS A 209 -43.15 -1.27 -20.83
N ALA A 210 -44.00 -2.29 -20.89
CA ALA A 210 -44.96 -2.51 -21.99
C ALA A 210 -46.05 -1.41 -22.07
N LEU A 211 -46.42 -0.80 -20.94
CA LEU A 211 -47.37 0.32 -20.90
C LEU A 211 -46.76 1.65 -21.38
N PHE A 212 -45.46 1.87 -21.17
CA PHE A 212 -44.74 3.04 -21.72
C PHE A 212 -44.32 2.87 -23.19
N GLN A 213 -44.03 1.66 -23.65
CA GLN A 213 -43.75 1.41 -25.08
C GLN A 213 -44.97 1.60 -25.97
N LYS A 214 -46.21 1.46 -25.46
CA LYS A 214 -47.42 1.73 -26.27
C LYS A 214 -47.57 3.19 -26.73
N LYS A 215 -46.84 4.15 -26.14
CA LYS A 215 -46.76 5.54 -26.62
C LYS A 215 -45.49 5.85 -27.43
N SER A 216 -44.56 4.90 -27.56
CA SER A 216 -43.31 5.06 -28.35
C SER A 216 -43.18 4.05 -29.50
N ALA A 217 -44.17 3.17 -29.67
CA ALA A 217 -44.22 2.13 -30.71
C ALA A 217 -44.42 2.67 -32.14
N GLU A 218 -44.54 3.98 -32.35
CA GLU A 218 -44.47 4.60 -33.68
C GLU A 218 -43.04 5.04 -34.06
N LYS A 219 -42.00 4.84 -33.23
CA LYS A 219 -40.65 5.36 -33.50
C LYS A 219 -39.46 4.42 -33.29
N THR A 220 -39.67 3.11 -33.26
CA THR A 220 -38.56 2.16 -33.04
C THR A 220 -38.43 1.13 -34.15
N ILE A 221 -37.99 1.59 -35.33
CA ILE A 221 -37.31 0.75 -36.33
C ILE A 221 -35.81 0.86 -36.04
N SER A 222 -35.13 -0.28 -35.94
CA SER A 222 -33.70 -0.49 -35.64
C SER A 222 -32.76 0.71 -35.91
N GLY A 223 -32.06 1.15 -34.86
CA GLY A 223 -31.31 2.40 -34.75
C GLY A 223 -30.01 2.55 -35.55
N TYR A 224 -30.07 2.47 -36.87
CA TYR A 224 -29.27 3.32 -37.76
C TYR A 224 -30.10 3.62 -39.00
N SER A 225 -30.33 4.90 -39.32
CA SER A 225 -30.82 5.23 -40.67
C SER A 225 -29.78 4.75 -41.69
N ALA A 226 -30.18 4.32 -42.90
CA ALA A 226 -29.23 3.89 -43.93
C ALA A 226 -28.09 4.91 -44.15
N LEU A 227 -28.40 6.20 -43.98
CA LEU A 227 -27.45 7.31 -44.01
C LEU A 227 -26.37 7.24 -42.92
N SER A 228 -26.71 6.84 -41.71
CA SER A 228 -25.77 6.71 -40.59
C SER A 228 -24.84 5.49 -40.73
N LEU A 229 -25.33 4.36 -41.27
CA LEU A 229 -24.49 3.23 -41.65
C LEU A 229 -23.54 3.62 -42.79
N LEU A 230 -24.06 4.27 -43.84
CA LEU A 230 -23.25 4.75 -44.95
C LEU A 230 -22.12 5.69 -44.47
N ARG A 231 -22.45 6.66 -43.60
CA ARG A 231 -21.44 7.55 -42.99
C ARG A 231 -20.36 6.79 -42.22
N LEU A 232 -20.72 5.75 -41.47
CA LEU A 232 -19.75 4.92 -40.75
C LEU A 232 -18.85 4.15 -41.72
N TYR A 233 -19.42 3.49 -42.73
CA TYR A 233 -18.64 2.77 -43.74
C TYR A 233 -17.73 3.70 -44.53
N THR A 234 -18.19 4.90 -44.91
CA THR A 234 -17.34 5.92 -45.55
C THR A 234 -16.19 6.33 -44.64
N LYS A 235 -16.44 6.56 -43.34
CA LYS A 235 -15.37 6.89 -42.38
C LYS A 235 -14.36 5.74 -42.21
N LEU A 236 -14.83 4.51 -42.10
CA LEU A 236 -13.96 3.33 -42.02
C LEU A 236 -13.10 3.21 -43.28
N PHE A 237 -13.71 3.35 -44.45
CA PHE A 237 -13.01 3.27 -45.72
C PHE A 237 -11.96 4.37 -45.88
N LEU A 238 -12.34 5.63 -45.61
CA LEU A 238 -11.44 6.77 -45.72
C LEU A 238 -10.26 6.68 -44.76
N ASN A 239 -10.47 6.21 -43.54
CA ASN A 239 -9.43 6.23 -42.51
C ASN A 239 -8.57 4.95 -42.46
N TYR A 240 -9.13 3.78 -42.80
CA TYR A 240 -8.45 2.49 -42.63
C TYR A 240 -8.10 1.77 -43.95
N THR A 241 -8.63 2.20 -45.10
CA THR A 241 -8.29 1.59 -46.42
C THR A 241 -7.64 2.54 -47.42
N CYS A 242 -8.00 3.83 -47.46
CA CYS A 242 -7.41 4.77 -48.41
C CYS A 242 -6.04 5.35 -48.00
N PHE A 243 -5.62 5.18 -46.74
CA PHE A 243 -4.33 5.68 -46.27
C PHE A 243 -3.24 4.62 -46.37
N SER A 244 -2.28 4.86 -47.28
CA SER A 244 -1.06 4.08 -47.48
C SER A 244 -0.19 4.02 -46.21
N ALA A 245 0.51 2.89 -46.05
CA ALA A 245 1.48 2.60 -44.99
C ALA A 245 2.59 3.67 -44.79
N ALA A 246 2.77 4.59 -45.74
CA ALA A 246 3.82 5.61 -45.72
C ALA A 246 3.56 6.82 -44.78
N LYS A 247 2.36 7.00 -44.21
CA LYS A 247 2.02 8.12 -43.29
C LYS A 247 1.64 7.68 -41.86
N ARG A 248 2.09 6.51 -41.42
CA ARG A 248 1.81 5.97 -40.06
C ARG A 248 2.33 6.83 -38.89
N ASN A 249 3.17 7.85 -39.15
CA ASN A 249 3.82 8.70 -38.14
C ASN A 249 3.38 10.18 -38.14
N CYS A 250 2.09 10.48 -38.34
CA CYS A 250 1.60 11.86 -38.22
C CYS A 250 0.47 12.00 -37.19
N SER A 251 0.85 12.23 -35.93
CA SER A 251 -0.06 12.77 -34.90
C SER A 251 0.57 13.93 -34.11
N ARG A 252 1.44 14.75 -34.74
CA ARG A 252 1.80 16.05 -34.16
C ARG A 252 0.69 17.06 -34.50
N GLY A 253 -0.23 17.27 -33.55
CA GLY A 253 -1.26 18.32 -33.61
C GLY A 253 -2.73 17.88 -33.72
N ALA A 254 -3.04 16.58 -33.68
CA ALA A 254 -4.43 16.12 -33.68
C ALA A 254 -5.12 16.39 -32.32
N LYS A 255 -6.36 16.87 -32.33
CA LYS A 255 -7.18 17.00 -31.11
C LYS A 255 -7.32 15.64 -30.43
N PRO A 256 -7.26 15.58 -29.08
CA PRO A 256 -7.40 14.32 -28.37
C PRO A 256 -8.80 13.72 -28.62
N LEU A 257 -8.85 12.39 -28.77
CA LEU A 257 -10.09 11.63 -29.05
C LEU A 257 -11.09 11.65 -27.89
N TYR A 258 -10.61 11.93 -26.69
CA TYR A 258 -11.37 12.06 -25.45
C TYR A 258 -10.58 12.94 -24.49
N ARG A 259 -11.23 13.44 -23.44
CA ARG A 259 -10.57 14.10 -22.31
C ARG A 259 -11.19 13.61 -21.00
N ILE A 260 -10.35 13.15 -20.08
CA ILE A 260 -10.75 12.73 -18.75
C ILE A 260 -10.89 13.98 -17.88
N SER A 261 -12.07 14.16 -17.27
CA SER A 261 -12.34 15.20 -16.29
C SER A 261 -12.03 14.75 -14.87
N ARG A 262 -12.28 13.47 -14.56
CA ARG A 262 -12.10 12.91 -13.21
C ARG A 262 -11.75 11.42 -13.27
N ARG A 263 -10.94 10.95 -12.32
CA ARG A 263 -10.69 9.53 -12.05
C ARG A 263 -11.17 9.22 -10.64
N ILE A 264 -11.89 8.11 -10.49
CA ILE A 264 -12.38 7.63 -9.20
C ILE A 264 -11.90 6.19 -9.06
N ARG A 265 -11.06 5.90 -8.07
CA ARG A 265 -10.53 4.55 -7.80
C ARG A 265 -10.21 4.43 -6.31
N ALA A 266 -9.96 3.21 -5.86
CA ALA A 266 -9.34 2.99 -4.56
C ALA A 266 -7.99 3.75 -4.49
N PRO A 267 -7.73 4.46 -3.37
CA PRO A 267 -6.43 5.04 -3.12
C PRO A 267 -5.34 3.96 -3.12
N ARG A 268 -4.16 4.31 -3.61
CA ARG A 268 -2.94 3.50 -3.56
C ARG A 268 -2.01 4.05 -2.51
N LEU A 269 -1.80 3.27 -1.48
CA LEU A 269 -0.89 3.59 -0.39
C LEU A 269 0.45 2.88 -0.62
N MET A 270 1.52 3.66 -0.78
CA MET A 270 2.87 3.12 -0.76
C MET A 270 3.36 3.02 0.68
N ILE A 271 3.76 1.82 1.09
CA ILE A 271 4.31 1.55 2.41
C ILE A 271 5.79 1.22 2.23
N LEU A 272 6.65 2.00 2.88
CA LEU A 272 8.09 1.81 2.88
C LEU A 272 8.49 0.82 3.97
N GLY A 273 9.03 -0.34 3.57
CA GLY A 273 9.40 -1.45 4.43
C GLY A 273 8.33 -2.53 4.53
N GLY A 274 8.77 -3.80 4.52
CA GLY A 274 7.90 -4.97 4.55
C GLY A 274 8.26 -6.00 5.63
N SER A 275 8.93 -5.59 6.71
CA SER A 275 9.23 -6.51 7.82
C SER A 275 7.96 -6.84 8.62
N ASN A 276 8.07 -7.71 9.62
CA ASN A 276 6.91 -8.11 10.44
C ASN A 276 6.18 -6.92 11.08
N CYS A 277 6.87 -5.86 11.48
CA CYS A 277 6.20 -4.69 12.08
C CYS A 277 5.39 -3.85 11.08
N GLN A 278 5.56 -4.02 9.77
CA GLN A 278 4.73 -3.32 8.76
C GLN A 278 3.58 -4.18 8.21
N VAL A 279 3.49 -5.46 8.58
CA VAL A 279 2.45 -6.37 8.08
C VAL A 279 1.04 -5.81 8.33
N HIS A 280 0.79 -5.28 9.53
CA HIS A 280 -0.51 -4.73 9.89
C HIS A 280 -0.88 -3.49 9.07
N ALA A 281 0.09 -2.70 8.59
CA ALA A 281 -0.20 -1.57 7.69
C ALA A 281 -0.86 -2.04 6.39
N PHE A 282 -0.36 -3.13 5.79
CA PHE A 282 -0.94 -3.70 4.57
C PHE A 282 -2.35 -4.24 4.82
N GLN A 283 -2.54 -4.97 5.93
CA GLN A 283 -3.83 -5.52 6.31
C GLN A 283 -4.85 -4.40 6.59
N ARG A 284 -4.47 -3.39 7.38
CA ARG A 284 -5.32 -2.25 7.71
C ARG A 284 -5.69 -1.45 6.47
N ALA A 285 -4.74 -1.16 5.59
CA ALA A 285 -5.01 -0.48 4.31
C ALA A 285 -6.04 -1.25 3.46
N LYS A 286 -5.95 -2.59 3.41
CA LYS A 286 -6.95 -3.43 2.73
C LYS A 286 -8.33 -3.31 3.37
N THR A 287 -8.44 -3.30 4.70
CA THR A 287 -9.74 -3.08 5.40
C THR A 287 -10.34 -1.70 5.14
N LEU A 288 -9.48 -0.70 4.85
CA LEU A 288 -9.89 0.65 4.46
C LEU A 288 -10.18 0.79 2.96
N GLY A 289 -10.17 -0.31 2.19
CA GLY A 289 -10.49 -0.33 0.77
C GLY A 289 -9.39 0.24 -0.13
N MET A 290 -8.13 0.18 0.32
CA MET A 290 -6.98 0.70 -0.42
C MET A 290 -6.19 -0.41 -1.11
N ASP A 291 -5.58 -0.08 -2.23
CA ASP A 291 -4.51 -0.87 -2.83
C ASP A 291 -3.18 -0.48 -2.19
N THR A 292 -2.23 -1.42 -2.11
CA THR A 292 -0.94 -1.19 -1.46
C THR A 292 0.24 -1.48 -2.38
N ILE A 293 1.28 -0.65 -2.24
CA ILE A 293 2.57 -0.80 -2.90
C ILE A 293 3.62 -0.95 -1.80
N LEU A 294 4.31 -2.07 -1.75
CA LEU A 294 5.44 -2.31 -0.86
C LEU A 294 6.74 -1.87 -1.54
N ALA A 295 7.49 -0.97 -0.92
CA ALA A 295 8.87 -0.71 -1.28
C ALA A 295 9.81 -1.39 -0.27
N ASP A 296 10.51 -2.43 -0.73
CA ASP A 296 11.49 -3.16 0.06
C ASP A 296 12.44 -3.91 -0.87
N TYR A 297 13.76 -3.78 -0.66
CA TYR A 297 14.78 -4.34 -1.54
C TYR A 297 14.92 -5.87 -1.40
N THR A 298 14.41 -6.47 -0.32
CA THR A 298 14.46 -7.91 -0.12
C THR A 298 13.50 -8.61 -1.08
N ARG A 299 13.81 -9.85 -1.50
CA ARG A 299 12.99 -10.55 -2.49
C ARG A 299 11.64 -11.05 -1.96
N SER A 300 11.57 -11.37 -0.67
CA SER A 300 10.38 -11.96 -0.05
C SER A 300 10.18 -11.47 1.38
N PRO A 301 10.02 -10.14 1.57
CA PRO A 301 9.71 -9.57 2.87
C PRO A 301 8.34 -10.06 3.37
N SER A 302 8.17 -10.12 4.69
CA SER A 302 6.94 -10.59 5.34
C SER A 302 5.66 -9.88 4.86
N GLY A 303 5.75 -8.60 4.51
CA GLY A 303 4.66 -7.78 3.98
C GLY A 303 4.26 -8.10 2.54
N ALA A 304 5.14 -8.72 1.74
CA ALA A 304 4.87 -8.98 0.32
C ALA A 304 3.65 -9.86 0.08
N ARG A 305 3.33 -10.77 1.02
CA ARG A 305 2.14 -11.63 0.95
C ARG A 305 0.81 -10.86 1.12
N TYR A 306 0.85 -9.66 1.67
CA TYR A 306 -0.31 -8.80 1.90
C TYR A 306 -0.33 -7.58 0.99
N ALA A 307 0.81 -7.19 0.44
CA ALA A 307 0.93 -6.09 -0.49
C ALA A 307 0.24 -6.42 -1.82
N GLY A 308 -0.45 -5.44 -2.41
CA GLY A 308 -0.94 -5.58 -3.78
C GLY A 308 0.23 -5.71 -4.76
N LEU A 309 1.23 -4.85 -4.61
CA LEU A 309 2.43 -4.82 -5.43
C LEU A 309 3.67 -4.78 -4.55
N HIS A 310 4.74 -5.47 -4.95
CA HIS A 310 6.06 -5.34 -4.35
C HIS A 310 7.06 -4.78 -5.36
N GLU A 311 7.65 -3.64 -5.01
CA GLU A 311 8.75 -2.99 -5.73
C GLU A 311 10.07 -3.27 -5.00
N PRO A 312 11.04 -3.93 -5.65
CA PRO A 312 12.33 -4.27 -5.06
C PRO A 312 13.26 -3.05 -5.01
N VAL A 313 12.92 -2.07 -4.17
CA VAL A 313 13.65 -0.81 -3.98
C VAL A 313 13.97 -0.58 -2.50
N SER A 314 15.16 -0.04 -2.23
CA SER A 314 15.53 0.31 -0.85
C SER A 314 14.68 1.47 -0.34
N THR A 315 14.24 1.38 0.92
CA THR A 315 13.56 2.48 1.61
C THR A 315 14.46 3.71 1.82
N PHE A 316 15.77 3.55 1.58
CA PHE A 316 16.76 4.62 1.63
C PHE A 316 17.05 5.24 0.25
N ASP A 317 16.59 4.60 -0.84
CA ASP A 317 16.73 5.12 -2.20
C ASP A 317 15.53 6.02 -2.52
N ILE A 318 15.66 7.31 -2.20
CA ILE A 318 14.61 8.31 -2.40
C ILE A 318 14.21 8.39 -3.88
N GLU A 319 15.17 8.45 -4.80
CA GLU A 319 14.89 8.54 -6.25
C GLU A 319 14.22 7.28 -6.78
N GLY A 320 14.65 6.11 -6.30
CA GLY A 320 13.98 4.85 -6.59
C GLY A 320 12.54 4.82 -6.09
N CYS A 321 12.29 5.31 -4.86
CA CYS A 321 10.95 5.38 -4.30
C CYS A 321 10.07 6.40 -5.04
N ILE A 322 10.61 7.54 -5.47
CA ILE A 322 9.90 8.53 -6.32
C ILE A 322 9.50 7.90 -7.65
N ARG A 323 10.41 7.18 -8.30
CA ARG A 323 10.14 6.46 -9.55
C ARG A 323 9.00 5.46 -9.36
N ALA A 324 9.10 4.61 -8.34
CA ALA A 324 8.10 3.59 -8.03
C ALA A 324 6.73 4.17 -7.72
N ALA A 325 6.67 5.19 -6.85
CA ALA A 325 5.44 5.89 -6.49
C ALA A 325 4.77 6.51 -7.73
N ARG A 326 5.55 7.12 -8.62
CA ARG A 326 5.05 7.72 -9.87
C ARG A 326 4.55 6.67 -10.86
N GLU A 327 5.31 5.60 -11.07
CA GLU A 327 4.99 4.52 -12.00
C GLU A 327 3.71 3.79 -11.59
N HIS A 328 3.57 3.51 -10.29
CA HIS A 328 2.42 2.75 -9.76
C HIS A 328 1.26 3.65 -9.32
N HIS A 329 1.37 4.95 -9.53
CA HIS A 329 0.36 5.96 -9.20
C HIS A 329 -0.06 5.94 -7.73
N ALA A 330 0.92 6.00 -6.82
CA ALA A 330 0.66 6.16 -5.39
C ALA A 330 -0.07 7.49 -5.13
N ASP A 331 -1.08 7.45 -4.26
CA ASP A 331 -1.82 8.62 -3.81
C ASP A 331 -1.32 9.11 -2.43
N ALA A 332 -0.62 8.25 -1.69
CA ALA A 332 0.02 8.55 -0.41
C ALA A 332 1.23 7.65 -0.18
N VAL A 333 2.15 8.09 0.66
CA VAL A 333 3.34 7.34 1.08
C VAL A 333 3.43 7.38 2.60
N MET A 334 3.71 6.23 3.22
CA MET A 334 3.94 6.14 4.66
C MET A 334 4.94 5.05 5.04
N THR A 335 5.32 5.04 6.31
CA THR A 335 6.03 3.93 6.95
C THR A 335 5.54 3.78 8.39
N MET A 336 5.96 2.71 9.06
CA MET A 336 5.81 2.51 10.49
C MET A 336 6.91 1.60 11.01
N GLY A 337 7.18 1.64 12.32
CA GLY A 337 8.16 0.76 12.97
C GLY A 337 9.63 1.01 12.62
N THR A 338 9.92 1.91 11.66
CA THR A 338 11.27 2.28 11.23
C THR A 338 11.37 3.79 11.06
N ASP A 339 12.43 4.40 11.58
CA ASP A 339 12.58 5.85 11.66
C ASP A 339 13.02 6.47 10.33
N GLN A 340 14.11 5.96 9.74
CA GLN A 340 14.71 6.57 8.55
C GLN A 340 13.75 6.66 7.34
N PRO A 341 12.89 5.67 7.08
CA PRO A 341 11.93 5.78 5.98
C PRO A 341 10.87 6.88 6.15
N VAL A 342 10.73 7.50 7.33
CA VAL A 342 9.86 8.68 7.51
C VAL A 342 10.35 9.86 6.66
N TYR A 343 11.67 10.07 6.61
CA TYR A 343 12.27 11.11 5.75
C TYR A 343 12.06 10.81 4.26
N THR A 344 12.22 9.54 3.86
CA THR A 344 11.94 9.10 2.49
C THR A 344 10.48 9.32 2.13
N ALA A 345 9.54 8.96 3.00
CA ALA A 345 8.10 9.15 2.76
C ALA A 345 7.77 10.64 2.53
N ALA A 346 8.26 11.54 3.40
CA ALA A 346 8.07 12.98 3.23
C ALA A 346 8.71 13.52 1.94
N SER A 347 9.90 13.03 1.58
CA SER A 347 10.60 13.42 0.35
C SER A 347 9.87 12.97 -0.91
N VAL A 348 9.37 11.74 -0.94
CA VAL A 348 8.57 11.21 -2.06
C VAL A 348 7.26 11.98 -2.19
N SER A 349 6.56 12.20 -1.09
CA SER A 349 5.31 12.97 -1.09
C SER A 349 5.54 14.40 -1.60
N SER A 350 6.59 15.08 -1.13
CA SER A 350 6.94 16.43 -1.60
C SER A 350 7.27 16.44 -3.11
N ALA A 351 8.09 15.51 -3.59
CA ALA A 351 8.49 15.43 -5.00
C ALA A 351 7.33 15.14 -5.96
N LEU A 352 6.28 14.47 -5.49
CA LEU A 352 5.10 14.10 -6.28
C LEU A 352 3.87 14.96 -5.97
N ASN A 353 3.98 15.96 -5.10
CA ASN A 353 2.86 16.76 -4.59
C ASN A 353 1.73 15.91 -3.99
N LEU A 354 2.10 14.85 -3.27
CA LEU A 354 1.16 14.01 -2.51
C LEU A 354 0.98 14.59 -1.09
N PRO A 355 -0.13 14.30 -0.43
CA PRO A 355 -0.26 14.58 1.00
C PRO A 355 0.83 13.88 1.82
N SER A 356 1.16 14.47 2.97
CA SER A 356 2.19 13.96 3.89
C SER A 356 1.83 14.33 5.31
N LEU A 357 2.21 13.49 6.27
CA LEU A 357 2.10 13.82 7.70
C LEU A 357 3.07 14.93 8.10
N LEU A 358 4.25 14.95 7.49
CA LEU A 358 5.34 15.86 7.80
C LEU A 358 5.86 16.51 6.54
N SER A 359 6.28 17.77 6.63
CA SER A 359 7.18 18.36 5.65
C SER A 359 8.54 17.66 5.66
N VAL A 360 9.32 17.85 4.59
CA VAL A 360 10.68 17.28 4.50
C VAL A 360 11.58 17.78 5.65
N GLY A 361 11.41 19.04 6.07
CA GLY A 361 12.17 19.62 7.18
C GLY A 361 11.79 19.04 8.55
N GLU A 362 10.49 18.85 8.81
CA GLU A 362 10.01 18.19 10.03
C GLU A 362 10.42 16.71 10.06
N ALA A 363 10.34 16.01 8.93
CA ALA A 363 10.79 14.62 8.84
C ALA A 363 12.30 14.51 9.09
N LEU A 364 13.10 15.46 8.60
CA LEU A 364 14.54 15.51 8.87
C LEU A 364 14.84 15.73 10.35
N SER A 365 14.09 16.62 11.02
CA SER A 365 14.33 16.93 12.43
C SER A 365 14.06 15.75 13.37
N VAL A 366 13.14 14.85 13.02
CA VAL A 366 12.81 13.65 13.79
C VAL A 366 13.52 12.37 13.31
N THR A 367 14.39 12.44 12.31
CA THR A 367 15.14 11.27 11.80
C THR A 367 16.65 11.47 11.81
N ASN A 368 17.13 12.71 11.87
CA ASN A 368 18.55 13.03 11.96
C ASN A 368 18.90 13.57 13.35
N LYS A 369 19.81 12.88 14.04
CA LYS A 369 20.18 13.19 15.43
C LYS A 369 20.85 14.56 15.58
N LYS A 370 21.52 15.09 14.55
CA LYS A 370 22.12 16.44 14.59
C LYS A 370 21.06 17.53 14.67
N HIS A 371 20.03 17.42 13.84
CA HIS A 371 18.90 18.36 13.85
C HIS A 371 18.12 18.23 15.16
N MET A 372 17.81 17.01 15.57
CA MET A 372 17.09 16.71 16.81
C MET A 372 17.79 17.32 18.03
N LYS A 373 19.08 17.03 18.22
CA LYS A 373 19.84 17.49 19.39
C LYS A 373 20.03 19.02 19.40
N THR A 374 20.16 19.63 18.23
CA THR A 374 20.18 21.10 18.09
C THR A 374 18.86 21.71 18.58
N ILE A 375 17.71 21.21 18.12
CA ILE A 375 16.39 21.70 18.56
C ILE A 375 16.18 21.54 20.06
N LEU A 376 16.53 20.36 20.61
CA LEU A 376 16.43 20.10 22.05
C LEU A 376 17.27 21.10 22.87
N LYS A 377 18.51 21.35 22.43
CA LYS A 377 19.43 22.28 23.08
C LYS A 377 18.91 23.72 23.05
N GLU A 378 18.46 24.19 21.88
CA GLU A 378 17.93 25.55 21.70
C GLU A 378 16.64 25.78 22.51
N ALA A 379 15.80 24.76 22.63
CA ALA A 379 14.58 24.79 23.44
C ALA A 379 14.81 24.56 24.94
N GLY A 380 16.06 24.36 25.38
CA GLY A 380 16.38 24.05 26.78
C GLY A 380 15.72 22.77 27.29
N ILE A 381 15.50 21.79 26.41
CA ILE A 381 14.95 20.48 26.77
C ILE A 381 16.10 19.58 27.25
N PRO A 382 16.00 18.97 28.45
CA PRO A 382 17.05 18.09 28.96
C PRO A 382 17.35 16.95 27.99
N ALA A 383 18.62 16.78 27.64
CA ALA A 383 19.17 15.69 26.84
C ALA A 383 20.63 15.49 27.28
N ALA A 384 21.20 14.32 26.99
CA ALA A 384 22.62 14.07 27.26
C ALA A 384 23.51 15.14 26.61
N HIS A 385 24.56 15.59 27.32
CA HIS A 385 25.52 16.51 26.70
C HIS A 385 26.22 15.82 25.54
N PHE A 386 26.47 16.58 24.48
CA PHE A 386 26.95 16.00 23.23
C PHE A 386 27.97 16.86 22.48
N ARG A 387 28.67 16.19 21.55
CA ARG A 387 29.55 16.77 20.54
C ARG A 387 29.33 16.05 19.20
N PHE A 388 29.59 16.76 18.11
CA PHE A 388 29.71 16.15 16.79
C PHE A 388 31.19 16.02 16.44
N ILE A 389 31.58 14.88 15.89
CA ILE A 389 32.96 14.60 15.48
C ILE A 389 33.01 14.09 14.05
N HIS A 390 34.09 14.36 13.34
CA HIS A 390 34.35 13.86 11.98
C HIS A 390 35.77 13.31 11.84
N GLN A 391 36.03 12.65 10.70
CA GLN A 391 37.38 12.19 10.34
C GLN A 391 38.35 13.38 10.34
N GLY A 392 39.44 13.28 11.11
CA GLY A 392 40.47 14.32 11.25
C GLY A 392 40.35 15.21 12.50
N MET A 393 39.35 15.02 13.36
CA MET A 393 39.35 15.59 14.70
C MET A 393 40.17 14.73 15.69
N GLU A 394 40.60 15.33 16.80
CA GLU A 394 41.39 14.66 17.84
C GLU A 394 40.64 14.59 19.18
N ALA A 395 41.16 13.77 20.12
CA ALA A 395 40.59 13.50 21.44
C ALA A 395 40.14 14.76 22.22
N GLY A 396 40.90 15.86 22.15
CA GLY A 396 40.57 17.13 22.82
C GLY A 396 39.28 17.80 22.33
N SER A 397 38.70 17.35 21.21
CA SER A 397 37.40 17.81 20.73
C SER A 397 36.24 17.40 21.64
N LEU A 398 36.48 16.42 22.53
CA LEU A 398 35.51 15.92 23.51
C LEU A 398 35.65 16.61 24.88
N ASP A 399 36.51 17.64 24.99
CA ASP A 399 36.70 18.39 26.23
C ASP A 399 35.38 18.93 26.79
N GLY A 400 35.18 18.67 28.09
CA GLY A 400 33.98 19.03 28.84
C GLY A 400 32.85 17.99 28.81
N LEU A 401 33.00 16.86 28.11
CA LEU A 401 32.11 15.70 28.26
C LEU A 401 32.65 14.71 29.31
N GLN A 402 31.73 14.15 30.10
CA GLN A 402 32.03 13.14 31.12
C GLN A 402 31.97 11.70 30.58
N SER A 403 32.95 10.88 30.97
CA SER A 403 32.95 9.44 30.71
C SER A 403 31.94 8.71 31.61
N PRO A 404 31.27 7.63 31.15
CA PRO A 404 31.44 6.97 29.84
C PRO A 404 30.82 7.75 28.68
N TYR A 405 31.30 7.49 27.47
CA TYR A 405 30.83 8.07 26.21
C TYR A 405 29.96 7.08 25.43
N VAL A 406 29.05 7.61 24.62
CA VAL A 406 28.32 6.86 23.61
C VAL A 406 28.52 7.49 22.24
N ILE A 407 29.12 6.76 21.30
CA ILE A 407 29.21 7.18 19.91
C ILE A 407 28.06 6.57 19.10
N LYS A 408 27.43 7.37 18.21
CA LYS A 408 26.27 6.98 17.40
C LYS A 408 26.36 7.60 15.99
N PRO A 409 25.91 6.91 14.93
CA PRO A 409 25.71 7.53 13.62
C PRO A 409 24.51 8.50 13.66
N LEU A 410 24.53 9.53 12.82
CA LEU A 410 23.49 10.58 12.84
C LEU A 410 22.15 10.14 12.22
N ASP A 411 22.18 9.21 11.27
CA ASP A 411 21.09 8.89 10.37
C ASP A 411 20.90 7.38 10.13
N SER A 412 21.34 6.55 11.09
CA SER A 412 21.18 5.09 11.03
C SER A 412 19.96 4.58 11.81
N GLN A 413 19.66 3.29 11.67
CA GLN A 413 18.57 2.60 12.36
C GLN A 413 18.99 1.20 12.81
N GLY A 414 18.22 0.61 13.74
CA GLY A 414 18.47 -0.76 14.21
C GLY A 414 19.71 -0.91 15.09
N GLN A 415 20.23 0.20 15.63
CA GLN A 415 21.32 0.23 16.61
C GLN A 415 22.66 -0.27 16.08
N ARG A 416 22.93 0.00 14.81
CA ARG A 416 24.21 -0.29 14.16
C ARG A 416 25.19 0.86 14.42
N GLY A 417 26.45 0.53 14.69
CA GLY A 417 27.51 1.50 14.91
C GLY A 417 27.38 2.31 16.22
N ILE A 418 26.68 1.76 17.22
CA ILE A 418 26.50 2.40 18.53
C ILE A 418 27.37 1.69 19.57
N TYR A 419 28.25 2.43 20.23
CA TYR A 419 29.19 1.88 21.20
C TYR A 419 29.23 2.70 22.48
N ARG A 420 29.27 2.01 23.64
CA ARG A 420 29.61 2.60 24.93
C ARG A 420 31.11 2.44 25.17
N LEU A 421 31.79 3.56 25.43
CA LEU A 421 33.25 3.67 25.49
C LEU A 421 33.68 4.47 26.72
N ASN A 422 34.88 4.25 27.24
CA ASN A 422 35.32 4.86 28.49
C ASN A 422 36.34 5.99 28.30
N THR A 423 37.02 6.04 27.14
CA THR A 423 38.05 7.05 26.85
C THR A 423 37.79 7.76 25.52
N PRO A 424 38.20 9.03 25.36
CA PRO A 424 38.17 9.72 24.08
C PRO A 424 38.90 8.95 22.97
N GLU A 425 40.04 8.33 23.27
CA GLU A 425 40.83 7.56 22.32
C GLU A 425 40.04 6.35 21.78
N GLU A 426 39.31 5.65 22.65
CA GLU A 426 38.40 4.59 22.25
C GLU A 426 37.30 5.11 21.31
N VAL A 427 36.73 6.30 21.56
CA VAL A 427 35.72 6.93 20.69
C VAL A 427 36.26 7.12 19.27
N PHE A 428 37.46 7.68 19.12
CA PHE A 428 38.05 7.89 17.80
C PHE A 428 38.44 6.59 17.10
N SER A 429 38.82 5.55 17.85
CA SER A 429 39.09 4.22 17.26
C SER A 429 37.85 3.54 16.66
N HIS A 430 36.64 3.88 17.14
CA HIS A 430 35.38 3.34 16.61
C HIS A 430 34.70 4.27 15.59
N LEU A 431 35.22 5.48 15.36
CA LEU A 431 34.59 6.47 14.49
C LEU A 431 34.41 5.97 13.05
N GLU A 432 35.42 5.31 12.48
CA GLU A 432 35.35 4.78 11.11
C GLU A 432 34.24 3.73 10.97
N ASP A 433 34.15 2.80 11.92
CA ASP A 433 33.11 1.78 11.93
C ASP A 433 31.71 2.41 12.13
N THR A 434 31.54 3.34 13.08
CA THR A 434 30.27 4.07 13.25
C THR A 434 29.85 4.78 11.97
N LEU A 435 30.77 5.48 11.29
CA LEU A 435 30.48 6.20 10.05
C LEU A 435 30.17 5.27 8.88
N SER A 436 30.63 4.01 8.90
CA SER A 436 30.30 3.02 7.86
C SER A 436 28.79 2.71 7.77
N TYR A 437 28.04 3.01 8.84
CA TYR A 437 26.58 2.84 8.92
C TYR A 437 25.79 4.14 8.70
N SER A 438 26.48 5.25 8.37
CA SER A 438 25.92 6.59 8.20
C SER A 438 26.10 7.05 6.75
N ARG A 439 25.19 7.93 6.28
CA ARG A 439 25.41 8.67 5.02
C ARG A 439 26.07 10.04 5.29
N GLU A 440 26.23 10.39 6.56
CA GLU A 440 26.85 11.63 7.02
C GLU A 440 28.36 11.44 7.21
N GLN A 441 29.09 12.56 7.25
CA GLN A 441 30.53 12.57 7.52
C GLN A 441 30.87 12.81 9.00
N GLU A 442 29.83 13.00 9.82
CA GLU A 442 29.92 13.28 11.25
C GLU A 442 29.20 12.20 12.06
N ALA A 443 29.70 11.94 13.26
CA ALA A 443 29.08 11.10 14.28
C ALA A 443 28.71 11.94 15.51
N LEU A 444 27.73 11.46 16.27
CA LEU A 444 27.33 12.03 17.55
C LEU A 444 28.06 11.31 18.69
N VAL A 445 28.64 12.08 19.61
CA VAL A 445 29.18 11.57 20.88
C VAL A 445 28.39 12.19 22.02
N GLU A 446 27.86 11.35 22.90
CA GLU A 446 27.07 11.76 24.07
C GLU A 446 27.69 11.24 25.36
N GLU A 447 27.40 11.92 26.48
CA GLU A 447 27.61 11.34 27.81
C GLU A 447 26.67 10.15 28.02
N PHE A 448 27.19 9.04 28.57
CA PHE A 448 26.39 7.90 28.95
C PHE A 448 25.64 8.19 30.26
N CYS A 449 24.32 8.12 30.20
CA CYS A 449 23.46 8.32 31.38
C CYS A 449 22.99 6.97 31.93
N GLU A 450 23.46 6.60 33.12
CA GLU A 450 22.95 5.43 33.83
C GLU A 450 21.48 5.66 34.21
N SER A 451 20.58 4.94 33.55
CA SER A 451 19.15 5.20 33.57
C SER A 451 18.33 3.98 33.19
N THR A 452 17.05 3.98 33.56
CA THR A 452 16.03 3.15 32.91
C THR A 452 15.48 3.88 31.69
N GLU A 453 15.04 3.13 30.67
CA GLU A 453 14.46 3.72 29.47
C GLU A 453 12.94 3.54 29.47
N ILE A 454 12.23 4.60 29.10
CA ILE A 454 10.79 4.56 28.85
C ILE A 454 10.46 5.12 27.47
N THR A 455 9.32 4.71 26.93
CA THR A 455 8.77 5.22 25.68
C THR A 455 7.41 5.85 25.94
N VAL A 456 7.26 7.11 25.54
CA VAL A 456 5.99 7.83 25.50
C VAL A 456 5.46 7.79 24.08
N SER A 457 4.30 7.18 23.89
CA SER A 457 3.63 7.09 22.59
C SER A 457 2.30 7.81 22.64
N GLY A 458 2.07 8.67 21.65
CA GLY A 458 0.95 9.61 21.64
C GLY A 458 0.53 10.04 20.25
N TRP A 459 -0.47 10.91 20.22
CA TRP A 459 -1.01 11.51 19.01
C TRP A 459 -1.08 13.02 19.16
N LEU A 460 -0.55 13.74 18.19
CA LEU A 460 -0.71 15.18 18.05
C LEU A 460 -1.95 15.46 17.22
N HIS A 461 -2.83 16.31 17.74
CA HIS A 461 -3.99 16.82 17.04
C HIS A 461 -4.06 18.34 17.25
N GLU A 462 -3.96 19.11 16.18
CA GLU A 462 -3.95 20.58 16.21
C GLU A 462 -2.92 21.16 17.22
N GLY A 463 -1.74 20.53 17.28
CA GLY A 463 -0.63 20.93 18.16
C GLY A 463 -0.79 20.49 19.63
N LYS A 464 -1.92 19.87 19.99
CA LYS A 464 -2.12 19.28 21.33
C LYS A 464 -1.66 17.83 21.34
N LEU A 465 -0.72 17.52 22.24
CA LEU A 465 -0.29 16.15 22.48
C LEU A 465 -1.31 15.41 23.36
N HIS A 466 -1.77 14.26 22.88
CA HIS A 466 -2.53 13.25 23.61
C HIS A 466 -1.60 12.06 23.86
N ILE A 467 -1.19 11.85 25.10
CA ILE A 467 -0.36 10.70 25.49
C ILE A 467 -1.26 9.48 25.60
N LEU A 468 -0.96 8.45 24.81
CA LEU A 468 -1.76 7.23 24.73
C LEU A 468 -1.21 6.14 25.64
N THR A 469 0.12 5.99 25.67
CA THR A 469 0.80 5.02 26.54
C THR A 469 2.16 5.55 26.98
N VAL A 470 2.58 5.13 28.17
CA VAL A 470 3.96 5.25 28.64
C VAL A 470 4.42 3.85 29.05
N THR A 471 5.46 3.35 28.40
CA THR A 471 5.95 1.98 28.56
C THR A 471 7.40 1.95 29.03
N ASP A 472 7.76 0.98 29.86
CA ASP A 472 9.17 0.63 30.05
C ASP A 472 9.73 0.08 28.73
N ARG A 473 10.95 0.46 28.37
CA ARG A 473 11.71 -0.08 27.24
C ARG A 473 12.84 -0.95 27.78
N LEU A 474 12.64 -2.26 27.74
CA LEU A 474 13.55 -3.25 28.32
C LEU A 474 14.71 -3.52 27.36
N LEU A 475 15.95 -3.46 27.86
CA LEU A 475 17.17 -3.54 27.05
C LEU A 475 17.95 -4.83 27.30
N TYR A 476 18.55 -5.36 26.26
CA TYR A 476 19.54 -6.42 26.39
C TYR A 476 20.75 -5.90 27.21
N PRO A 477 21.16 -6.60 28.28
CA PRO A 477 22.25 -6.17 29.13
C PRO A 477 23.60 -6.47 28.48
N ASP A 478 24.08 -5.57 27.62
CA ASP A 478 25.41 -5.64 27.01
C ASP A 478 26.31 -4.48 27.48
N PRO A 479 27.58 -4.76 27.87
CA PRO A 479 28.49 -3.73 28.34
C PRO A 479 28.98 -2.77 27.24
N VAL A 480 28.94 -3.18 25.97
CA VAL A 480 29.50 -2.45 24.81
C VAL A 480 28.41 -2.01 23.84
N HIS A 481 27.52 -2.92 23.43
CA HIS A 481 26.44 -2.70 22.46
C HIS A 481 25.13 -2.34 23.15
N ILE A 482 24.94 -1.05 23.43
CA ILE A 482 23.78 -0.61 24.19
C ILE A 482 22.51 -0.46 23.33
N GLY A 483 21.37 -0.69 23.98
CA GLY A 483 20.06 -0.26 23.48
C GLY A 483 19.19 -1.35 22.87
N VAL A 484 19.69 -2.55 22.56
CA VAL A 484 18.90 -3.62 21.93
C VAL A 484 17.65 -3.91 22.74
N CYS A 485 16.48 -3.56 22.20
CA CYS A 485 15.23 -3.71 22.93
C CYS A 485 14.77 -5.18 22.92
N VAL A 486 14.52 -5.72 24.11
CA VAL A 486 14.01 -7.08 24.33
C VAL A 486 12.51 -7.10 24.64
N GLY A 487 11.93 -5.95 24.99
CA GLY A 487 10.50 -5.86 25.23
C GLY A 487 10.02 -4.50 25.71
N HIS A 488 8.71 -4.37 25.80
CA HIS A 488 8.05 -3.21 26.40
C HIS A 488 7.05 -3.64 27.48
N ARG A 489 6.87 -2.83 28.51
CA ARG A 489 5.86 -3.05 29.56
C ARG A 489 5.00 -1.82 29.77
N PHE A 490 3.69 -1.99 29.69
CA PHE A 490 2.68 -1.00 30.08
C PHE A 490 1.93 -1.47 31.33
N PRO A 491 1.63 -0.57 32.28
CA PRO A 491 2.19 0.78 32.38
C PRO A 491 3.69 0.75 32.73
N THR A 492 4.38 1.89 32.60
CA THR A 492 5.76 2.04 33.09
C THR A 492 5.83 1.91 34.62
N VAL A 493 6.95 1.47 35.17
CA VAL A 493 7.20 1.56 36.63
C VAL A 493 7.34 2.99 37.13
N HIS A 494 7.51 3.96 36.24
CA HIS A 494 7.70 5.39 36.56
C HIS A 494 6.40 6.21 36.51
N MET A 495 5.24 5.59 36.71
CA MET A 495 3.95 6.30 36.75
C MET A 495 3.86 7.33 37.89
N ASP A 496 4.64 7.15 38.96
CA ASP A 496 4.80 8.13 40.04
C ASP A 496 5.37 9.48 39.54
N ARG A 497 6.11 9.47 38.42
CA ARG A 497 6.71 10.64 37.77
C ARG A 497 5.94 11.11 36.53
N TYR A 498 4.70 10.65 36.33
CA TYR A 498 3.93 10.94 35.11
C TYR A 498 3.82 12.43 34.77
N ALA A 499 3.65 13.31 35.78
CA ALA A 499 3.55 14.76 35.55
C ALA A 499 4.84 15.36 34.93
N GLU A 500 6.01 14.84 35.32
CA GLU A 500 7.30 15.25 34.74
C GLU A 500 7.43 14.74 33.30
N ILE A 501 7.05 13.48 33.08
CA ILE A 501 7.02 12.81 31.77
C ILE A 501 6.09 13.56 30.79
N GLU A 502 4.89 13.92 31.23
CA GLU A 502 3.93 14.67 30.42
C GLU A 502 4.48 16.06 30.07
N SER A 503 5.03 16.77 31.06
CA SER A 503 5.56 18.12 30.87
C SER A 503 6.71 18.15 29.84
N ILE A 504 7.70 17.26 29.98
CA ILE A 504 8.81 17.19 29.03
C ILE A 504 8.34 16.74 27.64
N SER A 505 7.36 15.84 27.56
CA SER A 505 6.79 15.38 26.29
C SER A 505 6.06 16.49 25.54
N ARG A 506 5.22 17.27 26.24
CA ARG A 506 4.49 18.42 25.65
C ARG A 506 5.45 19.50 25.18
N ARG A 507 6.46 19.85 25.98
CA ARG A 507 7.51 20.80 25.58
C ARG A 507 8.29 20.33 24.36
N THR A 508 8.61 19.03 24.30
CA THR A 508 9.31 18.44 23.17
C THR A 508 8.46 18.49 21.91
N ALA A 509 7.18 18.08 21.98
CA ALA A 509 6.27 18.20 20.84
C ALA A 509 6.18 19.64 20.32
N ALA A 510 6.05 20.63 21.22
CA ALA A 510 5.98 22.04 20.86
C ALA A 510 7.27 22.55 20.20
N ALA A 511 8.45 22.14 20.69
CA ALA A 511 9.74 22.56 20.14
C ALA A 511 10.00 22.06 18.71
N PHE A 512 9.48 20.88 18.37
CA PHE A 512 9.61 20.30 17.02
C PHE A 512 8.54 20.82 16.04
N GLY A 513 7.53 21.56 16.52
CA GLY A 513 6.51 22.20 15.68
C GLY A 513 5.53 21.22 15.02
N ILE A 514 5.51 19.95 15.43
CA ILE A 514 4.65 18.93 14.83
C ILE A 514 3.20 19.19 15.24
N VAL A 515 2.33 19.41 14.26
CA VAL A 515 0.92 19.78 14.52
C VAL A 515 0.00 18.57 14.58
N ASN A 516 0.17 17.61 13.66
CA ASN A 516 -0.69 16.44 13.55
C ASN A 516 0.13 15.17 13.29
N GLY A 517 -0.25 14.06 13.92
CA GLY A 517 0.31 12.74 13.63
C GLY A 517 0.86 12.01 14.85
N PRO A 518 1.50 10.86 14.64
CA PRO A 518 2.04 10.05 15.72
C PRO A 518 3.22 10.75 16.40
N PHE A 519 3.30 10.61 17.71
CA PHE A 519 4.38 11.08 18.57
C PHE A 519 5.00 9.91 19.30
N TYR A 520 6.29 9.69 19.14
CA TYR A 520 7.02 8.60 19.78
C TYR A 520 8.31 9.16 20.40
N LEU A 521 8.38 9.19 21.72
CA LEU A 521 9.49 9.81 22.46
C LEU A 521 10.14 8.80 23.39
N GLN A 522 11.45 8.62 23.26
CA GLN A 522 12.25 7.84 24.20
C GLN A 522 12.86 8.76 25.25
N LEU A 523 12.67 8.39 26.52
CA LEU A 523 13.17 9.13 27.67
C LEU A 523 14.09 8.25 28.50
N LEU A 524 15.16 8.86 29.01
CA LEU A 524 16.06 8.28 30.01
C LEU A 524 15.61 8.78 31.38
N VAL A 525 15.31 7.86 32.29
CA VAL A 525 14.91 8.15 33.65
C VAL A 525 16.09 7.79 34.56
N GLY A 526 16.87 8.81 34.94
CA GLY A 526 18.05 8.66 35.77
C GLY A 526 17.89 9.33 37.14
N LYS A 527 18.95 9.22 37.95
CA LYS A 527 19.08 9.92 39.25
C LYS A 527 19.06 11.45 39.09
N ASP A 528 19.54 11.95 37.95
CA ASP A 528 19.71 13.38 37.65
C ASP A 528 18.48 13.99 36.96
N GLY A 529 17.39 13.23 36.83
CA GLY A 529 16.13 13.68 36.21
C GLY A 529 15.73 12.88 34.97
N ILE A 530 14.72 13.38 34.24
CA ILE A 530 14.28 12.82 32.96
C ILE A 530 14.94 13.58 31.80
N GLN A 531 15.51 12.84 30.86
CA GLN A 531 16.16 13.38 29.67
C GLN A 531 15.58 12.79 28.38
N VAL A 532 15.54 13.58 27.31
CA VAL A 532 15.14 13.12 25.98
C VAL A 532 16.31 12.40 25.30
N ASN A 533 16.11 11.14 24.95
CA ASN A 533 17.06 10.38 24.15
C ASN A 533 16.82 10.60 22.65
N GLU A 534 15.61 10.28 22.20
CA GLU A 534 15.24 10.23 20.78
C GLU A 534 13.75 10.55 20.60
N LEU A 535 13.42 11.32 19.57
CA LEU A 535 12.05 11.57 19.11
C LEU A 535 11.88 10.99 17.71
N ALA A 536 10.77 10.30 17.47
CA ALA A 536 10.32 9.92 16.14
C ALA A 536 8.85 10.29 15.96
N SER A 537 8.43 10.48 14.70
CA SER A 537 7.02 10.72 14.36
C SER A 537 6.50 9.59 13.48
N ARG A 538 6.32 8.43 14.12
CA ARG A 538 5.79 7.18 13.55
C ARG A 538 5.31 6.28 14.69
N ILE A 539 4.54 5.24 14.37
CA ILE A 539 4.15 4.20 15.33
C ILE A 539 5.36 3.32 15.71
N GLY A 540 5.53 3.01 16.99
CA GLY A 540 6.47 2.07 17.60
C GLY A 540 6.74 0.79 16.82
N GLY A 541 8.01 0.41 16.67
CA GLY A 541 8.42 -0.89 16.14
C GLY A 541 8.21 -2.08 17.11
N ALA A 542 7.53 -1.84 18.23
CA ALA A 542 7.17 -2.82 19.25
C ALA A 542 5.67 -3.13 19.24
N PHE A 543 5.03 -3.12 18.07
CA PHE A 543 3.63 -3.51 17.87
C PHE A 543 2.63 -2.60 18.63
N GLU A 544 2.94 -1.31 18.69
CA GLU A 544 2.09 -0.27 19.27
C GLU A 544 0.73 -0.18 18.56
N ASP A 545 0.68 -0.50 17.27
CA ASP A 545 -0.55 -0.58 16.49
C ASP A 545 -1.50 -1.70 16.95
N VAL A 546 -1.03 -2.66 17.76
CA VAL A 546 -1.86 -3.70 18.37
C VAL A 546 -2.35 -3.27 19.75
N PHE A 547 -1.42 -2.90 20.65
CA PHE A 547 -1.79 -2.68 22.04
C PHE A 547 -2.37 -1.29 22.33
N ILE A 548 -2.03 -0.25 21.56
CA ILE A 548 -2.64 1.07 21.74
C ILE A 548 -4.14 1.02 21.47
N PRO A 549 -4.64 0.46 20.35
CA PRO A 549 -6.08 0.29 20.16
C PRO A 549 -6.73 -0.59 21.22
N PHE A 550 -6.05 -1.64 21.69
CA PHE A 550 -6.56 -2.50 22.75
C PHE A 550 -6.76 -1.76 24.08
N LEU A 551 -5.80 -0.90 24.45
CA LEU A 551 -5.82 -0.14 25.70
C LEU A 551 -6.76 1.08 25.64
N THR A 552 -6.75 1.80 24.53
CA THR A 552 -7.37 3.14 24.43
C THR A 552 -8.60 3.20 23.53
N GLY A 553 -8.85 2.15 22.73
CA GLY A 553 -9.83 2.17 21.64
C GLY A 553 -9.41 3.01 20.42
N PHE A 554 -8.27 3.71 20.47
CA PHE A 554 -7.82 4.58 19.39
C PHE A 554 -7.11 3.78 18.26
N ASP A 555 -7.73 3.74 17.09
CA ASP A 555 -7.16 3.17 15.86
C ASP A 555 -6.02 4.04 15.30
N ILE A 556 -4.86 4.01 15.98
CA ILE A 556 -3.69 4.82 15.65
C ILE A 556 -3.16 4.51 14.24
N LEU A 557 -3.17 3.25 13.82
CA LEU A 557 -2.72 2.86 12.48
C LEU A 557 -3.64 3.39 11.38
N GLY A 558 -4.96 3.27 11.56
CA GLY A 558 -5.91 3.88 10.63
C GLY A 558 -5.85 5.40 10.63
N ALA A 559 -5.53 6.04 11.78
CA ALA A 559 -5.29 7.47 11.86
C ALA A 559 -4.07 7.89 11.01
N VAL A 560 -2.93 7.20 11.13
CA VAL A 560 -1.75 7.44 10.29
C VAL A 560 -2.07 7.27 8.80
N ILE A 561 -2.76 6.18 8.42
CA ILE A 561 -3.14 5.92 7.01
C ILE A 561 -4.03 7.06 6.46
N ARG A 562 -5.02 7.51 7.23
CA ARG A 562 -5.89 8.63 6.85
C ARG A 562 -5.09 9.93 6.71
N SER A 563 -4.22 10.24 7.65
CA SER A 563 -3.38 11.43 7.60
C SER A 563 -2.38 11.41 6.43
N ALA A 564 -1.84 10.25 6.06
CA ALA A 564 -1.00 10.10 4.86
C ALA A 564 -1.74 10.45 3.57
N LEU A 565 -3.07 10.32 3.54
CA LEU A 565 -3.94 10.75 2.44
C LEU A 565 -4.43 12.21 2.57
N GLY A 566 -3.92 12.96 3.56
CA GLY A 566 -4.35 14.33 3.82
C GLY A 566 -5.74 14.43 4.47
N MET A 567 -6.26 13.33 5.01
CA MET A 567 -7.52 13.32 5.75
C MET A 567 -7.27 13.61 7.23
N SER A 568 -8.18 14.36 7.86
CA SER A 568 -8.13 14.58 9.31
C SER A 568 -8.45 13.28 10.06
N ALA A 569 -7.75 13.05 11.16
CA ALA A 569 -8.06 11.99 12.12
C ALA A 569 -8.65 12.62 13.37
N GLU A 570 -9.71 12.00 13.90
CA GLU A 570 -10.29 12.39 15.18
C GLU A 570 -9.24 12.21 16.30
N PRO A 571 -9.25 13.08 17.33
CA PRO A 571 -8.39 12.89 18.48
C PRO A 571 -8.78 11.63 19.25
N PRO A 572 -7.84 11.01 19.98
CA PRO A 572 -8.15 9.89 20.85
C PRO A 572 -9.13 10.30 21.97
N SER A 573 -10.06 9.40 22.29
CA SER A 573 -11.06 9.59 23.34
C SER A 573 -10.56 9.22 24.74
N MET A 574 -9.49 8.41 24.82
CA MET A 574 -8.91 7.92 26.06
C MET A 574 -7.41 8.21 26.08
N ASP A 575 -6.91 8.68 27.23
CA ASP A 575 -5.48 8.92 27.45
C ASP A 575 -4.78 7.83 28.28
N CYS A 576 -3.47 7.99 28.48
CA CYS A 576 -2.64 7.03 29.20
C CYS A 576 -3.07 6.81 30.67
N LEU A 577 -3.53 7.85 31.37
CA LEU A 577 -3.92 7.72 32.78
C LEU A 577 -5.24 6.96 32.89
N GLU A 578 -6.18 7.25 32.00
CA GLU A 578 -7.45 6.54 31.91
C GLU A 578 -7.24 5.06 31.56
N ALA A 579 -6.38 4.77 30.57
CA ALA A 579 -6.07 3.41 30.18
C ALA A 579 -5.36 2.62 31.30
N ALA A 580 -4.45 3.27 32.05
CA ALA A 580 -3.81 2.67 33.21
C ALA A 580 -4.81 2.41 34.35
N ALA A 581 -5.78 3.31 34.56
CA ALA A 581 -6.80 3.17 35.59
C ALA A 581 -7.77 2.00 35.35
N GLU A 582 -7.87 1.48 34.12
CA GLU A 582 -8.63 0.24 33.84
C GLU A 582 -7.96 -1.02 34.41
N GLY A 583 -6.71 -0.94 34.88
CA GLY A 583 -5.99 -2.06 35.47
C GLY A 583 -5.50 -3.10 34.45
N ARG A 584 -5.43 -2.73 33.16
CA ARG A 584 -4.86 -3.58 32.10
C ARG A 584 -3.35 -3.35 31.99
N SER A 585 -2.62 -4.45 31.92
CA SER A 585 -1.17 -4.45 31.75
C SER A 585 -0.83 -5.19 30.45
N VAL A 586 0.16 -4.66 29.72
CA VAL A 586 0.61 -5.23 28.43
C VAL A 586 2.11 -5.44 28.48
N ALA A 587 2.55 -6.59 27.97
CA ALA A 587 3.96 -6.90 27.79
C ALA A 587 4.22 -7.31 26.33
N VAL A 588 5.08 -6.55 25.67
CA VAL A 588 5.59 -6.91 24.34
C VAL A 588 6.89 -7.67 24.52
N GLN A 589 6.94 -8.91 24.05
CA GLN A 589 8.12 -9.75 24.02
C GLN A 589 8.75 -9.67 22.63
N LEU A 590 9.97 -9.14 22.53
CA LEU A 590 10.75 -9.17 21.29
C LEU A 590 11.65 -10.40 21.36
N LEU A 591 11.27 -11.45 20.64
CA LEU A 591 11.81 -12.79 20.81
C LEU A 591 13.17 -12.90 20.12
N PHE A 592 14.13 -13.53 20.79
CA PHE A 592 15.47 -13.82 20.26
C PHE A 592 15.84 -15.27 20.49
N CYS A 593 16.74 -15.77 19.65
CA CYS A 593 17.25 -17.14 19.73
C CYS A 593 18.77 -17.13 19.69
N ARG A 594 19.39 -18.17 20.25
CA ARG A 594 20.79 -18.51 20.01
C ARG A 594 21.01 -18.81 18.52
N PRO A 595 22.20 -18.51 17.95
CA PRO A 595 22.48 -18.78 16.54
C PRO A 595 22.44 -20.29 16.24
N GLY A 596 22.00 -20.65 15.04
CA GLY A 596 21.93 -22.04 14.59
C GLY A 596 20.85 -22.32 13.55
N ASP A 597 20.81 -23.55 13.05
CA ASP A 597 19.83 -23.99 12.05
C ASP A 597 18.55 -24.48 12.72
N ILE A 598 17.41 -23.92 12.30
CA ILE A 598 16.10 -24.24 12.87
C ILE A 598 15.60 -25.58 12.32
N LEU A 599 15.30 -26.53 13.22
CA LEU A 599 14.60 -27.78 12.90
C LEU A 599 13.08 -27.63 13.00
N SER A 600 12.60 -27.08 14.11
CA SER A 600 11.17 -26.95 14.40
C SER A 600 10.87 -25.74 15.27
N ILE A 601 9.67 -25.19 15.11
CA ILE A 601 9.15 -24.05 15.87
C ILE A 601 7.74 -24.43 16.34
N THR A 602 7.33 -24.04 17.56
CA THR A 602 5.92 -24.16 17.98
C THR A 602 4.99 -23.51 16.95
N PRO A 603 3.95 -24.20 16.45
CA PRO A 603 3.01 -23.64 15.49
C PRO A 603 2.40 -22.34 16.00
N LEU A 604 2.34 -21.33 15.13
CA LEU A 604 1.93 -19.98 15.53
C LEU A 604 0.46 -19.95 15.98
N GLU A 605 -0.39 -20.77 15.36
CA GLU A 605 -1.80 -20.92 15.72
C GLU A 605 -2.01 -21.39 17.17
N GLU A 606 -1.10 -22.19 17.72
CA GLU A 606 -1.18 -22.65 19.12
C GLU A 606 -0.93 -21.50 20.09
N LEU A 607 0.01 -20.61 19.75
CA LEU A 607 0.31 -19.44 20.57
C LEU A 607 -0.79 -18.37 20.45
N LEU A 608 -1.29 -18.12 19.24
CA LEU A 608 -2.39 -17.19 19.00
C LEU A 608 -3.72 -17.63 19.66
N ALA A 609 -3.88 -18.93 19.95
CA ALA A 609 -5.05 -19.44 20.64
C ALA A 609 -5.04 -19.18 22.17
N LEU A 610 -3.92 -18.73 22.73
CA LEU A 610 -3.81 -18.43 24.15
C LEU A 610 -4.62 -17.16 24.50
N PRO A 611 -5.43 -17.17 25.58
CA PRO A 611 -6.39 -16.10 25.86
C PRO A 611 -5.73 -14.74 26.19
N TYR A 612 -4.46 -14.77 26.60
CA TYR A 612 -3.67 -13.60 26.96
C TYR A 612 -2.75 -13.12 25.83
N VAL A 613 -2.78 -13.73 24.64
CA VAL A 613 -2.00 -13.31 23.46
C VAL A 613 -2.88 -12.43 22.56
N LEU A 614 -2.48 -11.18 22.38
CA LEU A 614 -3.14 -10.24 21.45
C LEU A 614 -2.62 -10.41 20.02
N ASP A 615 -1.32 -10.63 19.87
CA ASP A 615 -0.66 -10.83 18.59
C ASP A 615 0.66 -11.58 18.77
N ALA A 616 1.09 -12.32 17.77
CA ALA A 616 2.38 -13.00 17.76
C ALA A 616 2.84 -13.30 16.33
N GLY A 617 4.14 -13.41 16.12
CA GLY A 617 4.68 -13.77 14.81
C GLY A 617 6.16 -14.11 14.81
N TYR A 618 6.60 -14.81 13.76
CA TYR A 618 7.98 -15.19 13.54
C TYR A 618 8.54 -14.52 12.28
N ASN A 619 9.82 -14.15 12.32
CA ASN A 619 10.59 -13.66 11.18
C ASN A 619 11.30 -14.81 10.43
N TYR A 620 11.42 -15.98 11.07
CA TYR A 620 12.10 -17.17 10.54
C TYR A 620 11.17 -18.36 10.42
N LEU A 621 11.52 -19.28 9.53
CA LEU A 621 10.83 -20.54 9.25
C LEU A 621 11.76 -21.73 9.54
N PRO A 622 11.21 -22.93 9.79
CA PRO A 622 12.02 -24.15 9.86
C PRO A 622 12.88 -24.34 8.60
N GLY A 623 14.13 -24.77 8.81
CA GLY A 623 15.14 -24.91 7.76
C GLY A 623 15.98 -23.66 7.48
N GLN A 624 15.70 -22.52 8.13
CA GLN A 624 16.53 -21.32 8.05
C GLN A 624 17.56 -21.27 9.19
N THR A 625 18.64 -20.51 8.97
CA THR A 625 19.70 -20.27 9.95
C THR A 625 19.47 -18.95 10.66
N ILE A 626 19.50 -18.96 11.99
CA ILE A 626 19.49 -17.76 12.83
C ILE A 626 20.94 -17.28 13.00
N PRO A 627 21.26 -16.01 12.66
CA PRO A 627 22.60 -15.46 12.83
C PRO A 627 22.90 -15.15 14.31
N ALA A 628 24.16 -14.80 14.60
CA ALA A 628 24.50 -14.26 15.91
C ALA A 628 23.77 -12.92 16.15
N MET A 629 23.38 -12.68 17.40
CA MET A 629 22.70 -11.46 17.81
C MET A 629 23.68 -10.30 17.92
N GLU A 630 23.84 -9.56 16.83
CA GLU A 630 24.68 -8.34 16.81
C GLU A 630 23.86 -7.06 17.00
N ASN A 631 22.59 -7.08 16.62
CA ASN A 631 21.70 -5.92 16.68
C ASN A 631 20.22 -6.34 16.62
N ALA A 632 19.31 -5.36 16.68
CA ALA A 632 17.87 -5.60 16.73
C ALA A 632 17.29 -6.33 15.51
N THR A 633 18.00 -6.40 14.38
CA THR A 633 17.54 -7.12 13.18
C THR A 633 17.60 -8.65 13.32
N ALA A 634 18.35 -9.16 14.30
CA ALA A 634 18.43 -10.60 14.61
C ALA A 634 17.18 -11.14 15.34
N ARG A 635 16.14 -10.32 15.51
CA ARG A 635 14.91 -10.70 16.21
C ARG A 635 14.25 -11.91 15.54
N PHE A 636 14.03 -12.96 16.32
CA PHE A 636 13.36 -14.18 15.86
C PHE A 636 11.87 -13.95 15.61
N GLY A 637 11.22 -13.16 16.46
CA GLY A 637 9.78 -12.92 16.38
C GLY A 637 9.29 -11.95 17.44
N HIS A 638 7.99 -11.96 17.69
CA HIS A 638 7.35 -11.13 18.71
C HIS A 638 6.13 -11.82 19.32
N ALA A 639 5.74 -11.35 20.50
CA ALA A 639 4.43 -11.60 21.08
C ALA A 639 3.96 -10.36 21.86
N VAL A 640 2.68 -10.03 21.73
CA VAL A 640 2.01 -8.99 22.50
C VAL A 640 1.08 -9.70 23.48
N LEU A 641 1.41 -9.63 24.76
CA LEU A 641 0.71 -10.32 25.83
C LEU A 641 -0.04 -9.30 26.69
N TRP A 642 -1.21 -9.68 27.21
CA TRP A 642 -2.00 -8.82 28.08
C TRP A 642 -2.41 -9.55 29.37
N GLY A 643 -2.78 -8.76 30.36
CA GLY A 643 -3.21 -9.22 31.67
C GLY A 643 -3.56 -8.04 32.57
N ASP A 644 -3.37 -8.24 33.85
CA ASP A 644 -3.34 -7.20 34.88
C ASP A 644 -2.02 -7.30 35.67
N ASP A 645 -1.80 -6.39 36.61
CA ASP A 645 -0.59 -6.38 37.44
C ASP A 645 -0.38 -7.67 38.24
N ALA A 646 -1.45 -8.43 38.53
CA ALA A 646 -1.36 -9.66 39.30
C ALA A 646 -0.99 -10.88 38.44
N ASN A 647 -1.34 -10.90 37.15
CA ASN A 647 -1.19 -12.08 36.30
C ASN A 647 -0.27 -11.91 35.08
N ILE A 648 0.14 -10.69 34.72
CA ILE A 648 0.95 -10.47 33.51
C ILE A 648 2.28 -11.26 33.53
N SER A 649 2.96 -11.32 34.68
CA SER A 649 4.18 -12.13 34.84
C SER A 649 3.94 -13.62 34.67
N ALA A 650 2.81 -14.14 35.17
CA ALA A 650 2.44 -15.54 35.01
C ALA A 650 2.11 -15.88 33.55
N ASN A 651 1.42 -14.99 32.84
CA ASN A 651 1.11 -15.14 31.42
C ASN A 651 2.37 -15.17 30.56
N ILE A 652 3.35 -14.30 30.85
CA ILE A 652 4.65 -14.31 30.17
C ILE A 652 5.40 -15.63 30.42
N HIS A 653 5.38 -16.13 31.66
CA HIS A 653 6.00 -17.41 31.98
C HIS A 653 5.33 -18.59 31.25
N ASP A 654 3.99 -18.66 31.26
CA ASP A 654 3.24 -19.70 30.52
C ASP A 654 3.50 -19.61 29.00
N PHE A 655 3.61 -18.40 28.44
CA PHE A 655 3.97 -18.20 27.04
C PHE A 655 5.33 -18.83 26.71
N TYR A 656 6.39 -18.50 27.46
CA TYR A 656 7.72 -19.07 27.21
C TYR A 656 7.79 -20.57 27.52
N HIS A 657 6.95 -21.10 28.40
CA HIS A 657 6.85 -22.54 28.64
C HIS A 657 6.26 -23.29 27.43
N ARG A 658 5.39 -22.64 26.65
CA ARG A 658 4.76 -23.22 25.44
C ARG A 658 5.56 -22.99 24.16
N LEU A 659 6.34 -21.91 24.11
CA LEU A 659 7.19 -21.58 22.97
C LEU A 659 8.47 -22.44 22.99
N SER A 660 8.72 -23.14 21.89
CA SER A 660 9.95 -23.91 21.66
C SER A 660 10.47 -23.67 20.25
N VAL A 661 11.78 -23.48 20.14
CA VAL A 661 12.52 -23.36 18.88
C VAL A 661 13.70 -24.32 18.95
N ARG A 662 13.66 -25.41 18.19
CA ARG A 662 14.70 -26.45 18.27
C ARG A 662 15.68 -26.37 17.13
N SER A 663 16.95 -26.56 17.43
CA SER A 663 18.00 -26.67 16.42
C SER A 663 18.02 -28.04 15.76
N THR A 664 18.70 -28.17 14.61
CA THR A 664 19.00 -29.46 13.98
C THR A 664 19.83 -30.41 14.86
N GLN A 665 20.47 -29.88 15.91
CA GLN A 665 21.19 -30.65 16.93
C GLN A 665 20.32 -31.03 18.14
N GLY A 666 19.03 -30.61 18.14
CA GLY A 666 18.07 -30.93 19.19
C GLY A 666 18.04 -29.97 20.39
N GLU A 667 18.83 -28.89 20.35
CA GLU A 667 18.91 -27.90 21.43
C GLU A 667 17.75 -26.89 21.40
N GLU A 668 17.30 -26.43 22.57
CA GLU A 668 16.37 -25.30 22.69
C GLU A 668 17.09 -23.98 22.40
N MET A 669 16.59 -23.20 21.44
CA MET A 669 17.25 -22.00 20.94
C MET A 669 16.66 -20.73 21.52
N ILE A 670 15.40 -20.74 22.00
CA ILE A 670 14.74 -19.52 22.50
C ILE A 670 15.45 -18.97 23.73
N THR A 671 15.64 -17.65 23.78
CA THR A 671 16.19 -16.96 24.94
C THR A 671 15.08 -16.18 25.64
N ASN A 672 14.89 -16.44 26.93
CA ASN A 672 13.98 -15.67 27.78
C ASN A 672 14.75 -14.56 28.51
N PHE A 673 14.49 -13.31 28.15
CA PHE A 673 15.06 -12.14 28.82
C PHE A 673 14.18 -11.57 29.94
N TYR A 674 12.98 -12.10 30.11
CA TYR A 674 12.09 -11.72 31.20
C TYR A 674 12.70 -12.15 32.56
N GLY A 675 12.75 -11.24 33.54
CA GLY A 675 13.38 -11.47 34.86
C GLY A 675 14.86 -11.08 34.97
N LEU A 676 15.53 -10.61 33.91
CA LEU A 676 16.89 -10.07 33.99
C LEU A 676 16.93 -8.60 34.47
N HIS A 677 15.78 -7.94 34.53
CA HIS A 677 15.67 -6.55 34.94
C HIS A 677 15.31 -6.45 36.43
N LYS A 678 16.11 -5.68 37.19
CA LYS A 678 15.89 -5.49 38.64
C LYS A 678 14.50 -4.88 38.89
N GLY A 679 13.66 -5.59 39.63
CA GLY A 679 12.32 -5.12 40.01
C GLY A 679 11.21 -6.16 39.82
N ASP A 680 11.51 -7.30 39.21
CA ASP A 680 10.60 -8.46 39.08
C ASP A 680 10.60 -9.37 40.31
#